data_AF-A0A9E1R604-F1
#
_entry.id   AF-A0A9E1R604-F1
#
_cell.length_a   1.000
_cell.length_b   1.000
_cell.length_c   1.000
_cell.angle_alpha   90.00
_cell.angle_beta   90.00
_cell.angle_gamma   90.00
#
_symmetry.space_group_name_H-M   'P 1'
#
loop_
_entity.id
_entity.type
_entity.pdbx_description
1 polymer ?
#
loop_
_entity_poly.entity_id
_entity_poly.type
_entity_poly.pdbx_seq_one_letter_code
_entity_poly.pdbx_strand_id
1 'polypeptide(L)'
;MNTNYRRPLGDTGLDYFDTPNAINDISEGAYAELPYTSKILAEQLVRRCEPSLLKASLKQLIERKQDLDFPWYPARVVCHDILGQTALVDLAGLRDAIADQGGDPSKVNPVVPTQLIVDHSLAVEHAGSDTDAFAKNRHIEDRRNDDRFHFIEWTKTAFENVDVIPAGNGIMHQINLEKMSPVIQNRAGLAFPDTCIGTDSHTPHIDCLGVIAIGVGGLEAENVMLGRASMMRLPDIIGVELTGVRQAGITATDMVLALTEFLRAQRVVSSYLEFYGAGAKSLTIGDRATISNMTPEFGASAGLFYIDQQTIDYLNLTGREPEQVALVETYAKTNGLWADDMVAAKYDRVLSFDLSSVGRNMAGPSSPHLRLPTSALAERGIAKAYDNSEDEALMPDGAVIIAAITSCTNTSNPRNVIAAGLLARNANRLGLKRKPWVKSSFAPGSKVAKLYLEEAGLLTEMEQLGFGIVGYACTTCNGMSGALDPEIQQQLIDRDLYSTAVLSGNRNFDGRIHPYAKQAFLASPPLVAAYAIAGSMRFDIEKDILGQDQQGNDIRLKDIWPSDEEISAIVAQCVKPEQFKQIYIPMFDLGTIEKSSSPLYNWRPNTTYIRRPPYWEGALAGERTLKGMRPLAILGDNITTDHLSPSNAILANSAAG
;
A
#
# COMPACT_ATOMS: atom_id res chain seq x y z
N MET A 1 -2.18 16.38 27.89
CA MET A 1 -3.48 15.72 27.63
C MET A 1 -4.53 16.44 28.44
N ASN A 2 -5.71 16.63 27.87
CA ASN A 2 -6.83 17.31 28.53
C ASN A 2 -7.54 16.36 29.50
N THR A 3 -8.40 16.92 30.37
CA THR A 3 -9.24 16.16 31.31
C THR A 3 -10.73 16.36 31.07
N ASN A 4 -11.13 17.47 30.43
CA ASN A 4 -12.52 17.74 30.07
C ASN A 4 -13.03 16.67 29.10
N TYR A 5 -14.30 16.27 29.27
CA TYR A 5 -14.97 15.22 28.49
C TYR A 5 -14.38 13.81 28.58
N ARG A 6 -13.39 13.57 29.44
CA ARG A 6 -12.93 12.21 29.74
C ARG A 6 -14.00 11.45 30.53
N ARG A 7 -14.42 10.30 30.03
CA ARG A 7 -15.47 9.44 30.60
C ARG A 7 -15.04 7.97 30.58
N PRO A 8 -15.52 7.13 31.51
CA PRO A 8 -15.40 5.69 31.38
C PRO A 8 -16.07 5.18 30.10
N LEU A 9 -15.41 4.26 29.38
CA LEU A 9 -15.94 3.60 28.18
C LEU A 9 -16.68 2.33 28.60
N GLY A 10 -17.95 2.48 28.99
CA GLY A 10 -18.78 1.36 29.47
C GLY A 10 -18.07 0.58 30.58
N ASP A 11 -18.11 -0.76 30.49
CA ASP A 11 -17.50 -1.68 31.44
C ASP A 11 -16.09 -2.16 31.02
N THR A 12 -15.46 -1.51 30.03
CA THR A 12 -14.16 -1.94 29.48
C THR A 12 -12.96 -1.71 30.43
N GLY A 13 -13.16 -0.92 31.50
CA GLY A 13 -12.08 -0.47 32.37
C GLY A 13 -11.16 0.59 31.73
N LEU A 14 -11.49 1.07 30.53
CA LEU A 14 -10.81 2.14 29.83
C LEU A 14 -11.62 3.43 29.91
N ASP A 15 -10.95 4.57 29.79
CA ASP A 15 -11.60 5.85 29.53
C ASP A 15 -11.59 6.17 28.02
N TYR A 16 -12.44 7.11 27.61
CA TYR A 16 -12.41 7.77 26.31
C TYR A 16 -12.76 9.25 26.45
N PHE A 17 -12.58 10.02 25.38
CA PHE A 17 -13.08 11.40 25.31
C PHE A 17 -14.43 11.44 24.58
N ASP A 18 -15.45 11.88 25.31
CA ASP A 18 -16.82 12.08 24.83
C ASP A 18 -16.89 13.26 23.86
N THR A 19 -16.49 12.96 22.63
CA THR A 19 -16.37 13.89 21.51
C THR A 19 -17.74 14.42 21.06
N PRO A 20 -18.83 13.61 21.03
CA PRO A 20 -20.17 14.10 20.77
C PRO A 20 -20.57 15.25 21.70
N ASN A 21 -20.40 15.10 23.01
CA ASN A 21 -20.75 16.16 23.95
C ASN A 21 -19.84 17.38 23.79
N ALA A 22 -18.53 17.20 23.58
CA ALA A 22 -17.62 18.31 23.35
C ALA A 22 -17.97 19.18 22.13
N ILE A 23 -18.49 18.56 21.06
CA ILE A 23 -18.97 19.26 19.86
C ILE A 23 -20.34 19.89 20.11
N ASN A 24 -21.27 19.15 20.71
CA ASN A 24 -22.65 19.60 20.91
C ASN A 24 -22.76 20.74 21.93
N ASP A 25 -21.83 20.84 22.90
CA ASP A 25 -21.72 21.99 23.82
C ASP A 25 -21.34 23.30 23.10
N ILE A 26 -20.75 23.22 21.90
CA ILE A 26 -20.46 24.39 21.06
C ILE A 26 -21.65 24.70 20.15
N SER A 27 -22.25 23.66 19.55
CA SER A 27 -23.41 23.77 18.66
C SER A 27 -24.25 22.51 18.75
N GLU A 28 -25.45 22.64 19.34
CA GLU A 28 -26.35 21.51 19.57
C GLU A 28 -26.66 20.74 18.27
N GLY A 29 -26.56 19.40 18.33
CA GLY A 29 -26.81 18.51 17.19
C GLY A 29 -25.69 18.46 16.12
N ALA A 30 -24.66 19.31 16.22
CA ALA A 30 -23.63 19.40 15.19
C ALA A 30 -22.81 18.11 15.00
N TYR A 31 -22.62 17.30 16.05
CA TYR A 31 -21.79 16.09 15.95
C TYR A 31 -22.34 15.08 14.94
N ALA A 32 -23.66 14.93 14.87
CA ALA A 32 -24.31 13.99 13.95
C ALA A 32 -24.08 14.37 12.48
N GLU A 33 -23.86 15.66 12.19
CA GLU A 33 -23.64 16.16 10.84
C GLU A 33 -22.17 16.15 10.40
N LEU A 34 -21.24 15.87 11.31
CA LEU A 34 -19.82 15.83 10.98
C LEU A 34 -19.49 14.63 10.07
N PRO A 35 -18.69 14.85 9.00
CA PRO A 35 -18.02 13.76 8.30
C PRO A 35 -17.18 12.90 9.23
N TYR A 36 -16.93 11.64 8.83
CA TYR A 36 -16.19 10.67 9.63
C TYR A 36 -14.80 11.17 10.03
N THR A 37 -14.09 11.74 9.06
CA THR A 37 -12.78 12.37 9.21
C THR A 37 -12.84 13.47 10.27
N SER A 38 -13.89 14.31 10.23
CA SER A 38 -14.08 15.39 11.20
C SER A 38 -14.35 14.85 12.61
N LYS A 39 -15.06 13.73 12.76
CA LYS A 39 -15.25 13.08 14.07
C LYS A 39 -13.93 12.59 14.67
N ILE A 40 -13.06 11.96 13.88
CA ILE A 40 -11.72 11.53 14.34
C ILE A 40 -10.83 12.74 14.67
N LEU A 41 -10.81 13.77 13.82
CA LEU A 41 -10.04 15.00 14.10
C LEU A 41 -10.58 15.74 15.33
N ALA A 42 -11.89 15.73 15.57
CA ALA A 42 -12.48 16.30 16.77
C ALA A 42 -12.01 15.55 18.03
N GLU A 43 -11.98 14.21 18.01
CA GLU A 43 -11.51 13.40 19.14
C GLU A 43 -10.09 13.80 19.55
N GLN A 44 -9.17 13.84 18.60
CA GLN A 44 -7.77 14.11 18.92
C GLN A 44 -7.56 15.56 19.37
N LEU A 45 -8.37 16.50 18.88
CA LEU A 45 -8.39 17.88 19.37
C LEU A 45 -8.89 17.92 20.81
N VAL A 46 -10.02 17.28 21.13
CA VAL A 46 -10.56 17.23 22.49
C VAL A 46 -9.55 16.63 23.46
N ARG A 47 -8.85 15.57 23.04
CA ARG A 47 -7.84 14.87 23.86
C ARG A 47 -6.53 15.64 24.05
N ARG A 48 -6.03 16.34 23.01
CA ARG A 48 -4.65 16.85 22.98
C ARG A 48 -4.48 18.34 22.65
N CYS A 49 -5.45 19.00 22.04
CA CYS A 49 -5.33 20.42 21.68
C CYS A 49 -5.21 21.28 22.94
N GLU A 50 -4.39 22.33 22.88
CA GLU A 50 -4.30 23.31 23.96
C GLU A 50 -5.68 23.90 24.27
N PRO A 51 -6.12 23.96 25.55
CA PRO A 51 -7.48 24.36 25.90
C PRO A 51 -7.90 25.73 25.35
N SER A 52 -6.96 26.67 25.20
CA SER A 52 -7.21 28.00 24.63
C SER A 52 -7.52 27.98 23.13
N LEU A 53 -7.04 26.97 22.39
CA LEU A 53 -7.23 26.81 20.95
C LEU A 53 -8.37 25.83 20.61
N LEU A 54 -8.77 24.98 21.56
CA LEU A 54 -9.73 23.89 21.32
C LEU A 54 -11.04 24.37 20.68
N LYS A 55 -11.71 25.37 21.28
CA LYS A 55 -13.01 25.85 20.77
C LYS A 55 -12.90 26.40 19.34
N ALA A 56 -11.84 27.14 19.03
CA ALA A 56 -11.62 27.69 17.69
C ALA A 56 -11.32 26.58 16.66
N SER A 57 -10.56 25.57 17.06
CA SER A 57 -10.22 24.41 16.23
C SER A 57 -11.46 23.55 15.93
N LEU A 58 -12.26 23.21 16.95
CA LEU A 58 -13.50 22.44 16.77
C LEU A 58 -14.52 23.18 15.90
N LYS A 59 -14.57 24.52 15.98
CA LYS A 59 -15.41 25.32 15.07
C LYS A 59 -15.02 25.20 13.61
N GLN A 60 -13.75 24.96 13.29
CA GLN A 60 -13.35 24.67 11.90
C GLN A 60 -14.09 23.43 11.38
N LEU A 61 -14.21 22.38 12.20
CA LEU A 61 -14.89 21.14 11.84
C LEU A 61 -16.42 21.32 11.77
N ILE A 62 -17.02 21.95 12.80
CA ILE A 62 -18.47 22.19 12.90
C ILE A 62 -18.96 23.04 11.73
N GLU A 63 -18.26 24.12 11.43
CA GLU A 63 -18.65 25.11 10.42
C GLU A 63 -18.07 24.78 9.03
N ARG A 64 -17.30 23.68 8.90
CA ARG A 64 -16.56 23.26 7.69
C ARG A 64 -15.71 24.40 7.09
N LYS A 65 -14.92 25.06 7.96
CA LYS A 65 -14.07 26.20 7.59
C LYS A 65 -12.59 25.82 7.47
N GLN A 66 -11.93 26.51 6.56
CA GLN A 66 -10.50 26.42 6.30
C GLN A 66 -9.82 27.75 6.63
N ASP A 67 -10.14 28.36 7.78
CA ASP A 67 -9.59 29.66 8.18
C ASP A 67 -8.41 29.53 9.14
N LEU A 68 -8.34 28.43 9.88
CA LEU A 68 -7.36 28.20 10.94
C LEU A 68 -6.70 26.81 10.81
N ASP A 69 -5.38 26.76 10.95
CA ASP A 69 -4.65 25.50 11.14
C ASP A 69 -4.77 25.03 12.59
N PHE A 70 -4.91 23.72 12.79
CA PHE A 70 -4.99 23.09 14.09
C PHE A 70 -3.98 21.94 14.22
N PRO A 71 -3.56 21.60 15.45
CA PRO A 71 -2.58 20.55 15.64
C PRO A 71 -3.21 19.18 15.42
N TRP A 72 -2.57 18.34 14.61
CA TRP A 72 -2.85 16.93 14.48
C TRP A 72 -1.71 16.09 15.03
N TYR A 73 -2.05 15.13 15.87
CA TYR A 73 -1.11 14.22 16.51
C TYR A 73 -1.40 12.78 16.10
N PRO A 74 -0.80 12.29 15.01
CA PRO A 74 -0.92 10.89 14.61
C PRO A 74 -0.58 9.95 15.77
N ALA A 75 -1.32 8.85 15.89
CA ALA A 75 -1.11 7.88 16.95
C ALA A 75 0.19 7.10 16.76
N ARG A 76 0.62 6.88 15.52
CA ARG A 76 1.81 6.08 15.18
C ARG A 76 2.40 6.47 13.84
N VAL A 77 3.62 6.00 13.61
CA VAL A 77 4.35 6.15 12.35
C VAL A 77 4.67 4.77 11.79
N VAL A 78 4.47 4.58 10.49
CA VAL A 78 4.87 3.35 9.79
C VAL A 78 5.78 3.69 8.62
N CYS A 79 6.89 2.99 8.51
CA CYS A 79 7.94 3.30 7.55
C CYS A 79 8.46 2.07 6.84
N HIS A 80 9.00 2.26 5.64
CA HIS A 80 9.72 1.23 4.92
C HIS A 80 11.23 1.51 4.90
N ASP A 81 12.04 0.53 4.49
CA ASP A 81 13.49 0.55 4.57
C ASP A 81 14.21 1.56 3.67
N ILE A 82 13.52 2.26 2.77
CA ILE A 82 14.12 3.37 2.02
C ILE A 82 13.94 4.67 2.79
N LEU A 83 12.72 5.21 2.84
CA LEU A 83 12.46 6.53 3.42
C LEU A 83 12.47 6.52 4.95
N GLY A 84 12.02 5.43 5.57
CA GLY A 84 12.13 5.22 7.02
C GLY A 84 13.56 5.14 7.52
N GLN A 85 14.41 4.44 6.77
CA GLN A 85 15.83 4.36 7.09
C GLN A 85 16.47 5.76 7.01
N THR A 86 16.15 6.55 5.99
CA THR A 86 16.63 7.94 5.89
C THR A 86 16.21 8.77 7.09
N ALA A 87 14.94 8.69 7.52
CA ALA A 87 14.46 9.39 8.70
C ALA A 87 15.22 8.98 9.98
N LEU A 88 15.53 7.69 10.15
CA LEU A 88 16.32 7.20 11.28
C LEU A 88 17.81 7.60 11.18
N VAL A 89 18.37 7.70 9.98
CA VAL A 89 19.71 8.27 9.73
C VAL A 89 19.74 9.74 10.14
N ASP A 90 18.68 10.49 9.85
CA ASP A 90 18.55 11.89 10.25
C ASP A 90 18.49 12.04 11.78
N LEU A 91 17.71 11.19 12.47
CA LEU A 91 17.72 11.14 13.93
C LEU A 91 19.10 10.74 14.50
N ALA A 92 19.81 9.80 13.88
CA ALA A 92 21.15 9.40 14.31
C ALA A 92 22.17 10.55 14.15
N GLY A 93 22.13 11.29 13.04
CA GLY A 93 22.97 12.47 12.86
C GLY A 93 22.62 13.62 13.80
N LEU A 94 21.32 13.79 14.13
CA LEU A 94 20.88 14.74 15.15
C LEU A 94 21.39 14.36 16.54
N ARG A 95 21.47 13.07 16.87
CA ARG A 95 22.10 12.60 18.11
C ARG A 95 23.57 13.02 18.20
N ASP A 96 24.33 12.84 17.13
CA ASP A 96 25.72 13.32 17.10
C ASP A 96 25.80 14.83 17.31
N ALA A 97 24.95 15.61 16.62
CA ALA A 97 24.95 17.07 16.75
C ALA A 97 24.62 17.53 18.18
N ILE A 98 23.70 16.85 18.88
CA ILE A 98 23.39 17.11 20.29
C ILE A 98 24.56 16.74 21.19
N ALA A 99 25.22 15.60 20.95
CA ALA A 99 26.38 15.17 21.70
C ALA A 99 27.58 16.12 21.52
N ASP A 100 27.83 16.59 20.29
CA ASP A 100 28.88 17.57 19.96
C ASP A 100 28.66 18.91 20.70
N GLN A 101 27.41 19.26 21.01
CA GLN A 101 27.03 20.43 21.81
C GLN A 101 27.00 20.17 23.33
N GLY A 102 27.37 18.97 23.78
CA GLY A 102 27.38 18.57 25.19
C GLY A 102 25.99 18.23 25.76
N GLY A 103 24.99 18.04 24.90
CA GLY A 103 23.66 17.57 25.29
C GLY A 103 23.57 16.04 25.41
N ASP A 104 22.40 15.55 25.86
CA ASP A 104 22.11 14.12 25.98
C ASP A 104 21.47 13.59 24.68
N PRO A 105 22.21 12.81 23.85
CA PRO A 105 21.70 12.31 22.58
C PRO A 105 20.54 11.31 22.75
N SER A 106 20.41 10.63 23.90
CA SER A 106 19.35 9.64 24.10
C SER A 106 17.94 10.25 24.08
N LYS A 107 17.83 11.57 24.32
CA LYS A 107 16.57 12.31 24.25
C LYS A 107 16.02 12.49 22.84
N VAL A 108 16.86 12.34 21.81
CA VAL A 108 16.40 12.26 20.43
C VAL A 108 15.87 10.85 20.21
N ASN A 109 14.58 10.66 20.46
CA ASN A 109 13.94 9.36 20.38
C ASN A 109 12.48 9.47 19.92
N PRO A 110 11.98 8.52 19.13
CA PRO A 110 10.55 8.42 18.85
C PRO A 110 9.70 8.29 20.13
N VAL A 111 8.66 9.12 20.26
CA VAL A 111 7.73 9.12 21.40
C VAL A 111 6.37 8.51 21.06
N VAL A 112 6.14 8.23 19.79
CA VAL A 112 5.02 7.44 19.29
C VAL A 112 5.56 6.13 18.72
N PRO A 113 4.76 5.03 18.76
CA PRO A 113 5.14 3.78 18.12
C PRO A 113 5.53 4.03 16.66
N THR A 114 6.71 3.57 16.30
CA THR A 114 7.32 3.71 14.97
C THR A 114 7.69 2.33 14.47
N GLN A 115 7.09 1.90 13.37
CA GLN A 115 7.28 0.54 12.85
C GLN A 115 7.97 0.63 11.49
N LEU A 116 9.19 0.10 11.39
CA LEU A 116 9.95 0.01 10.14
C LEU A 116 9.85 -1.40 9.57
N ILE A 117 9.49 -1.52 8.29
CA ILE A 117 9.37 -2.79 7.58
C ILE A 117 10.39 -2.80 6.45
N VAL A 118 11.14 -3.90 6.33
CA VAL A 118 12.08 -4.11 5.24
C VAL A 118 11.42 -4.87 4.09
N ASP A 119 10.97 -4.14 3.08
CA ASP A 119 10.19 -4.67 1.96
C ASP A 119 10.54 -4.06 0.59
N HIS A 120 11.41 -3.04 0.53
CA HIS A 120 11.83 -2.37 -0.70
C HIS A 120 13.21 -2.81 -1.22
N SER A 121 13.90 -3.72 -0.53
CA SER A 121 15.26 -4.16 -0.87
C SER A 121 15.36 -5.38 -1.78
N LEU A 122 14.33 -6.23 -1.86
CA LEU A 122 14.35 -7.48 -2.64
C LEU A 122 14.11 -7.21 -4.13
N ALA A 123 15.07 -7.59 -4.97
CA ALA A 123 14.92 -7.65 -6.42
C ALA A 123 14.64 -9.08 -6.89
N VAL A 124 13.77 -9.22 -7.89
CA VAL A 124 13.43 -10.52 -8.49
C VAL A 124 14.53 -10.96 -9.46
N GLU A 125 15.70 -11.35 -8.98
CA GLU A 125 16.79 -11.84 -9.85
C GLU A 125 16.48 -13.24 -10.38
N HIS A 126 15.81 -14.06 -9.58
CA HIS A 126 15.27 -15.37 -9.95
C HIS A 126 13.74 -15.29 -10.05
N ALA A 127 13.22 -15.75 -11.19
CA ALA A 127 11.79 -15.74 -11.51
C ALA A 127 11.04 -16.89 -10.80
N GLY A 128 9.71 -16.81 -10.77
CA GLY A 128 8.85 -17.80 -10.10
C GLY A 128 8.85 -19.19 -10.72
N SER A 129 9.49 -19.39 -11.88
CA SER A 129 9.74 -20.72 -12.46
C SER A 129 10.95 -21.44 -11.87
N ASP A 130 11.80 -20.73 -11.11
CA ASP A 130 12.90 -21.34 -10.34
C ASP A 130 12.36 -21.77 -8.97
N THR A 131 12.44 -23.07 -8.65
CA THR A 131 11.89 -23.63 -7.41
C THR A 131 12.53 -23.05 -6.14
N ASP A 132 13.76 -22.53 -6.24
CA ASP A 132 14.50 -21.92 -5.13
C ASP A 132 14.53 -20.38 -5.22
N ALA A 133 13.68 -19.77 -6.05
CA ALA A 133 13.71 -18.33 -6.34
C ALA A 133 13.74 -17.47 -5.07
N PHE A 134 12.88 -17.75 -4.09
CA PHE A 134 12.84 -17.01 -2.84
C PHE A 134 14.17 -17.01 -2.10
N ALA A 135 14.78 -18.19 -1.91
CA ALA A 135 16.03 -18.31 -1.17
C ALA A 135 17.19 -17.61 -1.90
N LYS A 136 17.26 -17.77 -3.23
CA LYS A 136 18.29 -17.14 -4.07
C LYS A 136 18.15 -15.62 -4.07
N ASN A 137 16.94 -15.09 -4.21
CA ASN A 137 16.68 -13.65 -4.15
C ASN A 137 17.02 -13.07 -2.78
N ARG A 138 16.68 -13.75 -1.68
CA ARG A 138 17.04 -13.32 -0.31
C ARG A 138 18.55 -13.28 -0.09
N HIS A 139 19.28 -14.30 -0.56
CA HIS A 139 20.75 -14.29 -0.46
C HIS A 139 21.38 -13.11 -1.23
N ILE A 140 20.83 -12.75 -2.39
CA ILE A 140 21.28 -11.59 -3.15
C ILE A 140 20.92 -10.29 -2.42
N GLU A 141 19.71 -10.19 -1.87
CA GLU A 141 19.25 -9.04 -1.10
C GLU A 141 20.15 -8.77 0.11
N ASP A 142 20.47 -9.80 0.89
CA ASP A 142 21.34 -9.68 2.08
C ASP A 142 22.74 -9.19 1.67
N ARG A 143 23.31 -9.76 0.61
CA ARG A 143 24.63 -9.35 0.11
C ARG A 143 24.63 -7.91 -0.40
N ARG A 144 23.60 -7.47 -1.11
CA ARG A 144 23.54 -6.12 -1.71
C ARG A 144 23.23 -5.02 -0.70
N ASN A 145 22.57 -5.37 0.40
CA ASN A 145 22.06 -4.40 1.39
C ASN A 145 22.75 -4.50 2.76
N ASP A 146 23.93 -5.13 2.87
CA ASP A 146 24.65 -5.32 4.15
C ASP A 146 24.75 -4.03 4.99
N ASP A 147 25.25 -2.93 4.40
CA ASP A 147 25.40 -1.65 5.11
C ASP A 147 24.06 -1.08 5.59
N ARG A 148 23.00 -1.22 4.78
CA ARG A 148 21.64 -0.76 5.11
C ARG A 148 21.05 -1.57 6.25
N PHE A 149 21.15 -2.90 6.15
CA PHE A 149 20.66 -3.82 7.16
C PHE A 149 21.45 -3.70 8.46
N HIS A 150 22.76 -3.48 8.40
CA HIS A 150 23.55 -3.17 9.59
C HIS A 150 23.04 -1.93 10.33
N PHE A 151 22.73 -0.84 9.62
CA PHE A 151 22.15 0.35 10.24
C PHE A 151 20.76 0.05 10.83
N ILE A 152 19.90 -0.62 10.07
CA ILE A 152 18.54 -0.99 10.52
C ILE A 152 18.59 -1.88 11.77
N GLU A 153 19.48 -2.87 11.83
CA GLU A 153 19.67 -3.71 13.01
C GLU A 153 20.11 -2.89 14.23
N TRP A 154 20.99 -1.89 14.05
CA TRP A 154 21.35 -0.98 15.13
C TRP A 154 20.13 -0.21 15.66
N THR A 155 19.23 0.27 14.77
CA THR A 155 18.05 1.05 15.19
C THR A 155 17.14 0.29 16.15
N LYS A 156 17.03 -1.05 16.02
CA LYS A 156 16.26 -1.92 16.94
C LYS A 156 16.68 -1.81 18.40
N THR A 157 17.96 -1.52 18.61
CA THR A 157 18.60 -1.53 19.93
C THR A 157 18.86 -0.13 20.47
N ALA A 158 18.90 0.87 19.57
CA ALA A 158 19.33 2.23 19.87
C ALA A 158 18.18 3.20 20.10
N PHE A 159 16.98 2.92 19.58
CA PHE A 159 15.79 3.74 19.76
C PHE A 159 14.72 2.98 20.55
N GLU A 160 14.04 3.69 21.46
CA GLU A 160 12.82 3.19 22.09
C GLU A 160 11.62 3.46 21.18
N ASN A 161 10.54 2.66 21.31
CA ASN A 161 9.33 2.74 20.48
C ASN A 161 9.57 2.52 18.97
N VAL A 162 10.71 1.92 18.58
CA VAL A 162 11.00 1.53 17.21
C VAL A 162 10.96 0.00 17.11
N ASP A 163 9.97 -0.51 16.39
CA ASP A 163 9.91 -1.93 16.02
C ASP A 163 10.39 -2.07 14.58
N VAL A 164 11.24 -3.07 14.32
CA VAL A 164 11.72 -3.36 12.97
C VAL A 164 11.30 -4.76 12.57
N ILE A 165 10.52 -4.87 11.51
CA ILE A 165 10.19 -6.13 10.87
C ILE A 165 11.24 -6.42 9.80
N PRO A 166 12.06 -7.49 9.97
CA PRO A 166 13.19 -7.75 9.09
C PRO A 166 12.75 -8.23 7.70
N ALA A 167 13.70 -8.24 6.77
CA ALA A 167 13.47 -8.60 5.36
C ALA A 167 12.83 -9.99 5.20
N GLY A 168 11.98 -10.12 4.20
CA GLY A 168 11.33 -11.39 3.84
C GLY A 168 10.14 -11.78 4.73
N ASN A 169 9.50 -10.82 5.41
CA ASN A 169 8.30 -11.05 6.22
C ASN A 169 7.00 -10.55 5.61
N GLY A 170 7.06 -9.64 4.63
CA GLY A 170 5.89 -9.09 3.97
C GLY A 170 6.07 -7.62 3.59
N ILE A 171 5.01 -7.02 3.07
CA ILE A 171 4.93 -5.62 2.65
C ILE A 171 4.29 -4.80 3.75
N MET A 172 4.84 -3.62 4.02
CA MET A 172 4.46 -2.69 5.08
C MET A 172 2.94 -2.52 5.22
N HIS A 173 2.25 -2.22 4.13
CA HIS A 173 0.81 -1.95 4.14
C HIS A 173 -0.03 -3.18 4.45
N GLN A 174 0.37 -4.36 3.94
CA GLN A 174 -0.34 -5.60 4.21
C GLN A 174 -0.12 -6.04 5.66
N ILE A 175 1.10 -5.94 6.19
CA ILE A 175 1.37 -6.19 7.62
C ILE A 175 0.63 -5.17 8.50
N ASN A 176 0.46 -3.93 8.03
CA ASN A 176 -0.29 -2.90 8.74
C ASN A 176 -1.76 -3.28 8.90
N LEU A 177 -2.38 -3.71 7.80
CA LEU A 177 -3.74 -4.19 7.76
C LEU A 177 -3.91 -5.48 8.57
N GLU A 178 -3.01 -6.45 8.37
CA GLU A 178 -3.13 -7.79 8.94
C GLU A 178 -2.65 -7.92 10.38
N LYS A 179 -1.88 -6.97 10.94
CA LYS A 179 -1.49 -7.01 12.38
C LYS A 179 -1.32 -5.65 13.08
N MET A 180 -0.65 -4.67 12.47
CA MET A 180 -0.15 -3.51 13.24
C MET A 180 -1.23 -2.52 13.68
N SER A 181 -2.26 -2.29 12.85
CA SER A 181 -3.35 -1.40 13.22
C SER A 181 -4.24 -2.05 14.28
N PRO A 182 -4.46 -1.38 15.43
CA PRO A 182 -5.47 -1.80 16.39
C PRO A 182 -6.86 -1.26 16.03
N VAL A 183 -7.00 -0.38 15.02
CA VAL A 183 -8.19 0.42 14.69
C VAL A 183 -8.58 1.41 15.80
N ILE A 184 -8.73 0.94 17.03
CA ILE A 184 -8.88 1.75 18.24
C ILE A 184 -7.68 1.47 19.16
N GLN A 185 -6.90 2.51 19.43
CA GLN A 185 -5.76 2.47 20.33
C GLN A 185 -6.21 2.24 21.77
N ASN A 186 -5.44 1.47 22.54
CA ASN A 186 -5.53 1.40 24.00
C ASN A 186 -4.15 1.73 24.58
N ARG A 187 -4.00 2.93 25.16
CA ARG A 187 -2.74 3.35 25.77
C ARG A 187 -2.98 3.99 27.12
N ALA A 188 -2.29 3.48 28.15
CA ALA A 188 -2.39 3.99 29.52
C ALA A 188 -3.84 4.12 30.02
N GLY A 189 -4.69 3.12 29.74
CA GLY A 189 -6.09 3.10 30.17
C GLY A 189 -7.02 4.01 29.37
N LEU A 190 -6.59 4.48 28.20
CA LEU A 190 -7.37 5.38 27.34
C LEU A 190 -7.57 4.77 25.95
N ALA A 191 -8.82 4.72 25.51
CA ALA A 191 -9.25 4.34 24.18
C ALA A 191 -9.41 5.56 23.25
N PHE A 192 -8.89 5.49 22.03
CA PHE A 192 -9.02 6.55 21.02
C PHE A 192 -8.79 6.00 19.59
N PRO A 193 -9.22 6.68 18.52
CA PRO A 193 -9.08 6.17 17.16
C PRO A 193 -7.60 6.06 16.78
N ASP A 194 -7.27 5.00 16.06
CA ASP A 194 -5.97 4.91 15.41
C ASP A 194 -5.87 5.96 14.30
N THR A 195 -4.70 6.57 14.21
CA THR A 195 -4.33 7.49 13.14
C THR A 195 -2.85 7.29 12.83
N CYS A 196 -2.51 7.33 11.55
CA CYS A 196 -1.19 6.96 11.09
C CYS A 196 -0.65 7.99 10.12
N ILE A 197 0.64 8.25 10.20
CA ILE A 197 1.38 8.75 9.04
C ILE A 197 2.34 7.66 8.61
N GLY A 198 2.65 7.61 7.32
CA GLY A 198 3.66 6.69 6.85
C GLY A 198 4.55 7.29 5.80
N THR A 199 5.80 6.82 5.75
CA THR A 199 6.78 7.28 4.76
C THR A 199 6.58 6.60 3.40
N ASP A 200 5.34 6.26 3.04
CA ASP A 200 4.96 5.74 1.72
C ASP A 200 3.61 6.34 1.31
N SER A 201 3.44 6.63 0.01
CA SER A 201 2.20 7.25 -0.47
C SER A 201 0.96 6.37 -0.28
N HIS A 202 1.09 5.04 -0.30
CA HIS A 202 -0.04 4.10 -0.21
C HIS A 202 -0.38 3.70 1.22
N THR A 203 0.16 4.42 2.22
CA THR A 203 -0.27 4.31 3.62
C THR A 203 -1.80 4.41 3.81
N PRO A 204 -2.58 5.15 2.98
CA PRO A 204 -4.04 5.07 2.95
C PRO A 204 -4.63 3.67 2.76
N HIS A 205 -3.86 2.63 2.41
CA HIS A 205 -4.35 1.23 2.38
C HIS A 205 -5.09 0.83 3.66
N ILE A 206 -4.66 1.33 4.83
CA ILE A 206 -5.30 1.05 6.12
C ILE A 206 -6.61 1.82 6.35
N ASP A 207 -6.92 2.83 5.54
CA ASP A 207 -8.12 3.65 5.65
C ASP A 207 -9.42 2.84 5.48
N CYS A 208 -9.31 1.65 4.88
CA CYS A 208 -10.40 0.69 4.76
C CYS A 208 -10.94 0.17 6.11
N LEU A 209 -10.19 0.31 7.20
CA LEU A 209 -10.59 -0.03 8.57
C LEU A 209 -11.13 1.17 9.37
N GLY A 210 -11.35 2.33 8.74
CA GLY A 210 -11.76 3.56 9.43
C GLY A 210 -10.61 4.27 10.16
N VAL A 211 -9.37 3.99 9.77
CA VAL A 211 -8.18 4.68 10.29
C VAL A 211 -7.88 5.88 9.40
N ILE A 212 -7.58 7.06 9.93
CA ILE A 212 -7.01 8.14 9.10
C ILE A 212 -5.53 7.85 8.92
N ALA A 213 -5.12 7.52 7.70
CA ALA A 213 -3.71 7.34 7.37
C ALA A 213 -3.30 8.12 6.13
N ILE A 214 -2.18 8.84 6.22
CA ILE A 214 -1.65 9.61 5.08
C ILE A 214 -0.18 9.30 4.82
N GLY A 215 0.20 9.30 3.54
CA GLY A 215 1.58 9.24 3.13
C GLY A 215 2.27 10.59 3.26
N VAL A 216 3.45 10.63 3.88
CA VAL A 216 4.25 11.85 4.10
C VAL A 216 5.73 11.62 3.79
N GLY A 217 6.50 12.70 3.66
CA GLY A 217 7.96 12.62 3.56
C GLY A 217 8.64 12.30 4.91
N GLY A 218 9.91 11.89 4.86
CA GLY A 218 10.69 11.52 6.05
C GLY A 218 10.71 12.59 7.14
N LEU A 219 10.90 13.87 6.78
CA LEU A 219 10.95 14.97 7.75
C LEU A 219 9.64 15.16 8.54
N GLU A 220 8.49 14.98 7.90
CA GLU A 220 7.20 15.06 8.61
C GLU A 220 7.03 13.86 9.54
N ALA A 221 7.50 12.69 9.09
CA ALA A 221 7.55 11.50 9.95
C ALA A 221 8.45 11.71 11.17
N GLU A 222 9.64 12.29 11.00
CA GLU A 222 10.54 12.65 12.11
C GLU A 222 9.90 13.66 13.07
N ASN A 223 9.20 14.67 12.55
CA ASN A 223 8.50 15.66 13.36
C ASN A 223 7.50 14.99 14.32
N VAL A 224 6.71 14.04 13.80
CA VAL A 224 5.75 13.25 14.59
C VAL A 224 6.45 12.25 15.50
N MET A 225 7.53 11.59 15.05
CA MET A 225 8.36 10.73 15.90
C MET A 225 8.82 11.51 17.13
N LEU A 226 9.24 12.77 16.98
CA LEU A 226 9.67 13.64 18.07
C LEU A 226 8.52 14.26 18.89
N GLY A 227 7.28 13.83 18.67
CA GLY A 227 6.11 14.18 19.47
C GLY A 227 5.46 15.51 19.13
N ARG A 228 5.90 16.15 18.05
CA ARG A 228 5.33 17.42 17.59
C ARG A 228 4.04 17.16 16.82
N ALA A 229 3.17 18.17 16.81
CA ALA A 229 2.00 18.14 15.96
C ALA A 229 2.40 18.34 14.50
N SER A 230 1.73 17.63 13.61
CA SER A 230 1.57 18.07 12.23
C SER A 230 0.49 19.16 12.22
N MET A 231 0.81 20.36 11.75
CA MET A 231 -0.18 21.44 11.68
C MET A 231 -1.00 21.27 10.41
N MET A 232 -2.31 21.09 10.54
CA MET A 232 -3.20 20.84 9.42
C MET A 232 -4.30 21.90 9.31
N ARG A 233 -4.60 22.29 8.08
CA ARG A 233 -5.85 22.94 7.72
C ARG A 233 -6.93 21.86 7.63
N LEU A 234 -8.21 22.18 7.91
CA LEU A 234 -9.31 21.25 7.63
C LEU A 234 -9.25 20.82 6.15
N PRO A 235 -9.12 19.53 5.83
CA PRO A 235 -9.10 19.08 4.44
C PRO A 235 -10.47 19.28 3.77
N ASP A 236 -10.48 19.37 2.45
CA ASP A 236 -11.71 19.21 1.67
C ASP A 236 -12.19 17.76 1.82
N ILE A 237 -13.35 17.54 2.44
CA ILE A 237 -13.91 16.19 2.65
C ILE A 237 -15.04 15.96 1.65
N ILE A 238 -14.87 14.96 0.79
CA ILE A 238 -15.81 14.62 -0.28
C ILE A 238 -16.43 13.27 0.03
N GLY A 239 -17.77 13.22 0.09
CA GLY A 239 -18.50 11.97 0.20
C GLY A 239 -18.55 11.27 -1.16
N VAL A 240 -18.24 9.97 -1.19
CA VAL A 240 -18.34 9.14 -2.40
C VAL A 240 -19.36 8.03 -2.14
N GLU A 241 -20.58 8.24 -2.61
CA GLU A 241 -21.64 7.25 -2.53
C GLU A 241 -21.43 6.14 -3.56
N LEU A 242 -21.10 4.95 -3.08
CA LEU A 242 -21.05 3.74 -3.88
C LEU A 242 -22.44 3.09 -3.92
N THR A 243 -23.01 2.98 -5.11
CA THR A 243 -24.30 2.30 -5.36
C THR A 243 -24.09 0.99 -6.10
N GLY A 244 -25.16 0.21 -6.23
CA GLY A 244 -25.12 -1.09 -6.91
C GLY A 244 -24.25 -2.12 -6.19
N VAL A 245 -23.95 -3.22 -6.87
CA VAL A 245 -23.08 -4.29 -6.38
C VAL A 245 -22.14 -4.75 -7.49
N ARG A 246 -20.98 -5.29 -7.09
CA ARG A 246 -19.99 -5.90 -7.98
C ARG A 246 -20.64 -6.99 -8.84
N GLN A 247 -20.43 -6.94 -10.16
CA GLN A 247 -20.91 -7.97 -11.09
C GLN A 247 -20.10 -9.27 -10.97
N ALA A 248 -20.69 -10.38 -11.39
CA ALA A 248 -20.02 -11.69 -11.41
C ALA A 248 -18.75 -11.67 -12.28
N GLY A 249 -17.67 -12.28 -11.79
CA GLY A 249 -16.40 -12.37 -12.51
C GLY A 249 -15.59 -11.06 -12.55
N ILE A 250 -16.08 -9.97 -11.94
CA ILE A 250 -15.38 -8.69 -11.79
C ILE A 250 -14.63 -8.66 -10.47
N THR A 251 -13.38 -8.22 -10.47
CA THR A 251 -12.49 -8.22 -9.30
C THR A 251 -12.47 -6.88 -8.58
N ALA A 252 -11.88 -6.83 -7.37
CA ALA A 252 -11.61 -5.56 -6.69
C ALA A 252 -10.69 -4.64 -7.53
N THR A 253 -9.75 -5.24 -8.27
CA THR A 253 -8.85 -4.51 -9.17
C THR A 253 -9.64 -3.80 -10.26
N ASP A 254 -10.62 -4.48 -10.87
CA ASP A 254 -11.44 -3.89 -11.92
C ASP A 254 -12.23 -2.66 -11.42
N MET A 255 -12.77 -2.75 -10.20
CA MET A 255 -13.50 -1.66 -9.54
C MET A 255 -12.59 -0.48 -9.22
N VAL A 256 -11.42 -0.70 -8.63
CA VAL A 256 -10.52 0.41 -8.28
C VAL A 256 -9.96 1.11 -9.51
N LEU A 257 -9.70 0.40 -10.60
CA LEU A 257 -9.23 1.03 -11.85
C LEU A 257 -10.33 1.90 -12.49
N ALA A 258 -11.60 1.46 -12.40
CA ALA A 258 -12.76 2.27 -12.80
C ALA A 258 -12.97 3.51 -11.91
N LEU A 259 -12.89 3.32 -10.59
CA LEU A 259 -12.96 4.42 -9.64
C LEU A 259 -11.81 5.41 -9.81
N THR A 260 -10.60 4.94 -10.12
CA THR A 260 -9.42 5.80 -10.29
C THR A 260 -9.59 6.75 -11.47
N GLU A 261 -10.04 6.26 -12.63
CA GLU A 261 -10.38 7.11 -13.78
C GLU A 261 -11.46 8.13 -13.42
N PHE A 262 -12.56 7.66 -12.81
CA PHE A 262 -13.67 8.51 -12.41
C PHE A 262 -13.23 9.63 -11.45
N LEU A 263 -12.56 9.29 -10.36
CA LEU A 263 -12.13 10.23 -9.33
C LEU A 263 -11.09 11.23 -9.85
N ARG A 264 -10.20 10.81 -10.76
CA ARG A 264 -9.31 11.76 -11.46
C ARG A 264 -10.09 12.77 -12.29
N ALA A 265 -11.10 12.32 -13.04
CA ALA A 265 -11.97 13.22 -13.79
C ALA A 265 -12.74 14.19 -12.86
N GLN A 266 -13.04 13.76 -11.63
CA GLN A 266 -13.68 14.57 -10.59
C GLN A 266 -12.73 15.55 -9.88
N ARG A 267 -11.42 15.56 -10.18
CA ARG A 267 -10.42 16.52 -9.64
C ARG A 267 -10.39 16.54 -8.11
N VAL A 268 -10.26 15.37 -7.50
CA VAL A 268 -10.24 15.19 -6.04
C VAL A 268 -8.85 15.37 -5.41
N VAL A 269 -7.96 16.11 -6.07
CA VAL A 269 -6.55 16.23 -5.64
C VAL A 269 -6.47 16.86 -4.24
N SER A 270 -5.69 16.25 -3.35
CA SER A 270 -5.48 16.68 -1.95
C SER A 270 -6.73 16.65 -1.05
N SER A 271 -7.86 16.15 -1.56
CA SER A 271 -9.08 15.96 -0.76
C SER A 271 -9.02 14.66 0.06
N TYR A 272 -9.90 14.55 1.04
CA TYR A 272 -10.13 13.34 1.83
C TYR A 272 -11.45 12.74 1.36
N LEU A 273 -11.41 11.50 0.87
CA LEU A 273 -12.60 10.82 0.37
C LEU A 273 -13.18 9.92 1.45
N GLU A 274 -14.51 9.96 1.61
CA GLU A 274 -15.25 9.05 2.47
C GLU A 274 -16.21 8.22 1.63
N PHE A 275 -15.93 6.91 1.50
CA PHE A 275 -16.74 5.98 0.73
C PHE A 275 -17.88 5.42 1.59
N TYR A 276 -19.11 5.57 1.12
CA TYR A 276 -20.31 5.11 1.83
C TYR A 276 -21.38 4.59 0.87
N GLY A 277 -22.54 4.17 1.41
CA GLY A 277 -23.68 3.70 0.61
C GLY A 277 -23.78 2.19 0.51
N ALA A 278 -24.82 1.71 -0.17
CA ALA A 278 -25.14 0.29 -0.26
C ALA A 278 -24.02 -0.53 -0.94
N GLY A 279 -23.35 0.07 -1.94
CA GLY A 279 -22.20 -0.52 -2.60
C GLY A 279 -21.04 -0.72 -1.63
N ALA A 280 -20.68 0.30 -0.83
CA ALA A 280 -19.61 0.21 0.16
C ALA A 280 -19.87 -0.91 1.20
N LYS A 281 -21.13 -1.05 1.65
CA LYS A 281 -21.54 -2.11 2.58
C LYS A 281 -21.39 -3.53 1.99
N SER A 282 -21.51 -3.68 0.67
CA SER A 282 -21.35 -4.97 -0.02
C SER A 282 -19.89 -5.43 -0.17
N LEU A 283 -18.93 -4.51 -0.01
CA LEU A 283 -17.50 -4.77 -0.19
C LEU A 283 -16.88 -5.38 1.07
N THR A 284 -16.07 -6.42 0.89
CA THR A 284 -15.21 -6.96 1.96
C THR A 284 -14.08 -5.98 2.29
N ILE A 285 -13.43 -6.12 3.45
CA ILE A 285 -12.24 -5.31 3.77
C ILE A 285 -11.12 -5.48 2.72
N GLY A 286 -10.95 -6.68 2.14
CA GLY A 286 -9.99 -6.88 1.05
C GLY A 286 -10.29 -6.00 -0.19
N ASP A 287 -11.57 -5.84 -0.53
CA ASP A 287 -12.01 -5.00 -1.64
C ASP A 287 -11.82 -3.50 -1.31
N ARG A 288 -12.19 -3.11 -0.08
CA ARG A 288 -12.00 -1.74 0.41
C ARG A 288 -10.53 -1.36 0.49
N ALA A 289 -9.67 -2.25 0.97
CA ALA A 289 -8.22 -2.05 1.03
C ALA A 289 -7.62 -1.84 -0.38
N THR A 290 -8.12 -2.59 -1.37
CA THR A 290 -7.72 -2.40 -2.77
C THR A 290 -8.06 -0.98 -3.26
N ILE A 291 -9.25 -0.47 -2.90
CA ILE A 291 -9.69 0.89 -3.24
C ILE A 291 -8.86 1.95 -2.50
N SER A 292 -8.77 1.84 -1.17
CA SER A 292 -8.04 2.80 -0.33
C SER A 292 -6.55 2.85 -0.65
N ASN A 293 -5.94 1.75 -1.09
CA ASN A 293 -4.55 1.72 -1.54
C ASN A 293 -4.28 2.72 -2.67
N MET A 294 -5.17 2.79 -3.67
CA MET A 294 -4.98 3.62 -4.87
C MET A 294 -5.31 5.10 -4.65
N THR A 295 -5.47 5.53 -3.40
CA THR A 295 -5.69 6.93 -3.01
C THR A 295 -4.74 7.92 -3.69
N PRO A 296 -3.42 7.68 -3.70
CA PRO A 296 -2.49 8.56 -4.41
C PRO A 296 -2.72 8.59 -5.93
N GLU A 297 -3.14 7.46 -6.50
CA GLU A 297 -3.35 7.29 -7.94
C GLU A 297 -4.59 8.02 -8.45
N PHE A 298 -5.59 8.30 -7.61
CA PHE A 298 -6.65 9.29 -7.91
C PHE A 298 -6.41 10.70 -7.32
N GLY A 299 -5.34 10.87 -6.54
CA GLY A 299 -4.79 12.16 -6.14
C GLY A 299 -5.27 12.68 -4.79
N ALA A 300 -6.14 11.95 -4.12
CA ALA A 300 -6.58 12.28 -2.78
C ALA A 300 -5.46 12.05 -1.75
N SER A 301 -5.64 12.59 -0.55
CA SER A 301 -4.72 12.38 0.59
C SER A 301 -5.14 11.21 1.47
N ALA A 302 -6.43 10.88 1.52
CA ALA A 302 -7.00 9.76 2.26
C ALA A 302 -8.23 9.19 1.52
N GLY A 303 -8.53 7.91 1.73
CA GLY A 303 -9.63 7.19 1.07
C GLY A 303 -10.32 6.22 2.04
N LEU A 304 -11.22 6.75 2.86
CA LEU A 304 -11.75 6.09 4.05
C LEU A 304 -13.03 5.29 3.81
N PHE A 305 -13.14 4.19 4.54
CA PHE A 305 -14.39 3.48 4.78
C PHE A 305 -14.71 3.52 6.28
N TYR A 306 -15.99 3.60 6.63
CA TYR A 306 -16.40 3.64 8.04
C TYR A 306 -16.23 2.28 8.71
N ILE A 307 -16.06 2.30 10.04
CA ILE A 307 -16.08 1.09 10.86
C ILE A 307 -17.49 0.49 10.81
N ASP A 308 -17.58 -0.78 10.47
CA ASP A 308 -18.82 -1.53 10.35
C ASP A 308 -18.61 -3.04 10.61
N GLN A 309 -19.63 -3.85 10.31
CA GLN A 309 -19.54 -5.30 10.51
C GLN A 309 -18.40 -5.95 9.70
N GLN A 310 -18.12 -5.48 8.49
CA GLN A 310 -17.00 -6.01 7.69
C GLN A 310 -15.66 -5.76 8.38
N THR A 311 -15.53 -4.64 9.10
CA THR A 311 -14.36 -4.36 9.94
C THR A 311 -14.21 -5.42 11.03
N ILE A 312 -15.28 -5.71 11.77
CA ILE A 312 -15.28 -6.73 12.83
C ILE A 312 -14.98 -8.12 12.30
N ASP A 313 -15.62 -8.51 11.19
CA ASP A 313 -15.40 -9.81 10.54
C ASP A 313 -13.95 -9.99 10.09
N TYR A 314 -13.33 -8.93 9.57
CA TYR A 314 -11.93 -8.94 9.17
C TYR A 314 -10.96 -9.01 10.37
N LEU A 315 -11.23 -8.27 11.45
CA LEU A 315 -10.39 -8.34 12.66
C LEU A 315 -10.43 -9.75 13.27
N ASN A 316 -11.60 -10.39 13.27
CA ASN A 316 -11.74 -11.80 13.66
C ASN A 316 -10.99 -12.74 12.72
N LEU A 317 -11.15 -12.57 11.40
CA LEU A 317 -10.46 -13.38 10.38
C LEU A 317 -8.94 -13.29 10.51
N THR A 318 -8.41 -12.10 10.80
CA THR A 318 -6.97 -11.85 10.96
C THR A 318 -6.46 -12.23 12.35
N GLY A 319 -7.28 -12.91 13.16
CA GLY A 319 -6.89 -13.44 14.46
C GLY A 319 -6.52 -12.35 15.47
N ARG A 320 -7.14 -11.16 15.40
CA ARG A 320 -7.04 -10.16 16.48
C ARG A 320 -7.57 -10.71 17.79
N GLU A 321 -7.04 -10.18 18.88
CA GLU A 321 -7.48 -10.60 20.21
C GLU A 321 -8.95 -10.21 20.43
N PRO A 322 -9.79 -11.08 21.02
CA PRO A 322 -11.21 -10.82 21.22
C PRO A 322 -11.50 -9.52 21.97
N GLU A 323 -10.66 -9.16 22.95
CA GLU A 323 -10.77 -7.92 23.71
C GLU A 323 -10.56 -6.69 22.83
N GLN A 324 -9.62 -6.77 21.88
CA GLN A 324 -9.37 -5.70 20.92
C GLN A 324 -10.54 -5.56 19.95
N VAL A 325 -11.10 -6.66 19.45
CA VAL A 325 -12.27 -6.63 18.55
C VAL A 325 -13.48 -6.02 19.26
N ALA A 326 -13.75 -6.44 20.50
CA ALA A 326 -14.81 -5.90 21.32
C ALA A 326 -14.62 -4.41 21.63
N LEU A 327 -13.37 -3.98 21.88
CA LEU A 327 -13.03 -2.58 22.09
C LEU A 327 -13.35 -1.74 20.84
N VAL A 328 -12.98 -2.23 19.65
CA VAL A 328 -13.24 -1.51 18.39
C VAL A 328 -14.74 -1.28 18.20
N GLU A 329 -15.56 -2.32 18.36
CA GLU A 329 -17.01 -2.21 18.23
C GLU A 329 -17.62 -1.28 19.29
N THR A 330 -17.24 -1.49 20.55
CA THR A 330 -17.76 -0.70 21.70
C THR A 330 -17.43 0.77 21.55
N TYR A 331 -16.18 1.08 21.24
CA TYR A 331 -15.74 2.46 21.04
C TYR A 331 -16.42 3.11 19.84
N ALA A 332 -16.47 2.41 18.69
CA ALA A 332 -17.05 2.97 17.48
C ALA A 332 -18.54 3.31 17.66
N LYS A 333 -19.31 2.43 18.30
CA LYS A 333 -20.72 2.68 18.62
C LYS A 333 -20.91 3.77 19.68
N THR A 334 -20.05 3.81 20.70
CA THR A 334 -20.17 4.79 21.78
C THR A 334 -19.83 6.20 21.31
N ASN A 335 -18.78 6.35 20.50
CA ASN A 335 -18.31 7.66 20.04
C ASN A 335 -18.87 8.04 18.64
N GLY A 336 -19.85 7.30 18.12
CA GLY A 336 -20.54 7.61 16.85
C GLY A 336 -19.65 7.52 15.59
N LEU A 337 -18.71 6.57 15.58
CA LEU A 337 -17.87 6.19 14.42
C LEU A 337 -18.36 4.90 13.75
N TRP A 338 -19.47 4.31 14.20
CA TRP A 338 -20.06 3.17 13.50
C TRP A 338 -20.80 3.65 12.24
N ALA A 339 -20.73 2.89 11.15
CA ALA A 339 -21.28 3.30 9.85
C ALA A 339 -22.77 3.69 9.91
N ASP A 340 -23.58 3.02 10.73
CA ASP A 340 -25.01 3.33 10.88
C ASP A 340 -25.25 4.70 11.56
N ASP A 341 -24.26 5.24 12.30
CA ASP A 341 -24.31 6.57 12.92
C ASP A 341 -23.86 7.70 11.98
N MET A 342 -23.45 7.36 10.75
CA MET A 342 -22.96 8.32 9.74
C MET A 342 -24.05 8.81 8.79
N VAL A 343 -25.31 8.37 8.94
CA VAL A 343 -26.42 8.69 8.02
C VAL A 343 -26.75 10.19 7.91
N ALA A 344 -26.44 10.97 8.94
CA ALA A 344 -26.70 12.41 8.99
C ALA A 344 -25.50 13.26 8.57
N ALA A 345 -24.36 12.64 8.23
CA ALA A 345 -23.14 13.35 7.85
C ALA A 345 -23.36 14.22 6.61
N LYS A 346 -22.85 15.45 6.66
CA LYS A 346 -22.97 16.43 5.58
C LYS A 346 -21.61 16.72 4.97
N TYR A 347 -21.56 16.57 3.65
CA TYR A 347 -20.41 16.88 2.81
C TYR A 347 -20.70 18.12 1.97
N ASP A 348 -19.69 18.97 1.75
CA ASP A 348 -19.82 20.11 0.83
C ASP A 348 -19.89 19.63 -0.64
N ARG A 349 -19.36 18.43 -0.92
CA ARG A 349 -19.43 17.78 -2.21
C ARG A 349 -19.69 16.28 -2.05
N VAL A 350 -20.63 15.77 -2.83
CA VAL A 350 -20.93 14.34 -2.94
C VAL A 350 -20.74 13.89 -4.39
N LEU A 351 -20.08 12.75 -4.56
CA LEU A 351 -19.93 12.03 -5.82
C LEU A 351 -20.69 10.72 -5.73
N SER A 352 -21.23 10.23 -6.84
CA SER A 352 -21.92 8.95 -6.90
C SER A 352 -21.28 8.05 -7.96
N PHE A 353 -21.07 6.79 -7.63
CA PHE A 353 -20.46 5.80 -8.51
C PHE A 353 -21.19 4.44 -8.39
N ASP A 354 -21.66 3.92 -9.52
CA ASP A 354 -22.36 2.63 -9.57
C ASP A 354 -21.41 1.47 -9.83
N LEU A 355 -21.22 0.61 -8.82
CA LEU A 355 -20.37 -0.58 -8.91
C LEU A 355 -20.88 -1.59 -9.95
N SER A 356 -22.17 -1.59 -10.26
CA SER A 356 -22.76 -2.50 -11.25
C SER A 356 -22.43 -2.10 -12.69
N SER A 357 -21.87 -0.90 -12.92
CA SER A 357 -21.41 -0.46 -14.24
C SER A 357 -20.00 -0.97 -14.61
N VAL A 358 -19.28 -1.54 -13.64
CA VAL A 358 -17.88 -1.93 -13.80
C VAL A 358 -17.78 -3.26 -14.55
N GLY A 359 -17.12 -3.23 -15.72
CA GLY A 359 -16.65 -4.43 -16.43
C GLY A 359 -15.19 -4.78 -16.10
N ARG A 360 -14.64 -5.82 -16.74
CA ARG A 360 -13.23 -6.21 -16.58
C ARG A 360 -12.31 -5.13 -17.16
N ASN A 361 -11.34 -4.68 -16.39
CA ASN A 361 -10.49 -3.54 -16.70
C ASN A 361 -9.00 -3.88 -16.53
N MET A 362 -8.21 -3.18 -17.32
CA MET A 362 -6.80 -2.90 -17.08
C MET A 362 -6.63 -1.39 -16.92
N ALA A 363 -5.41 -0.94 -16.60
CA ALA A 363 -5.04 0.45 -16.76
C ALA A 363 -3.68 0.58 -17.46
N GLY A 364 -3.57 1.57 -18.32
CA GLY A 364 -2.42 1.85 -19.15
C GLY A 364 -2.79 2.08 -20.62
N PRO A 365 -1.76 2.27 -21.46
CA PRO A 365 -0.35 2.20 -21.09
C PRO A 365 0.13 3.39 -20.26
N SER A 366 1.08 3.12 -19.37
CA SER A 366 1.94 4.12 -18.71
C SER A 366 1.25 5.21 -17.88
N SER A 367 -0.03 4.99 -17.54
CA SER A 367 -0.79 5.82 -16.62
C SER A 367 -1.78 4.97 -15.81
N PRO A 368 -1.80 5.07 -14.47
CA PRO A 368 -2.67 4.26 -13.63
C PRO A 368 -4.15 4.68 -13.71
N HIS A 369 -4.40 5.91 -14.15
CA HIS A 369 -5.76 6.46 -14.30
C HIS A 369 -6.27 6.41 -15.74
N LEU A 370 -5.47 5.90 -16.68
CA LEU A 370 -5.93 5.59 -18.03
C LEU A 370 -6.57 4.21 -18.02
N ARG A 371 -7.87 4.14 -17.70
CA ARG A 371 -8.59 2.88 -17.69
C ARG A 371 -8.71 2.30 -19.10
N LEU A 372 -8.54 0.99 -19.18
CA LEU A 372 -8.60 0.23 -20.40
C LEU A 372 -9.52 -1.00 -20.20
N PRO A 373 -10.83 -0.89 -20.51
CA PRO A 373 -11.70 -2.07 -20.47
C PRO A 373 -11.20 -3.14 -21.44
N THR A 374 -11.16 -4.40 -21.00
CA THR A 374 -10.60 -5.52 -21.80
C THR A 374 -11.40 -5.74 -23.10
N SER A 375 -12.69 -5.41 -23.11
CA SER A 375 -13.54 -5.46 -24.30
C SER A 375 -13.18 -4.43 -25.39
N ALA A 376 -12.40 -3.39 -25.05
CA ALA A 376 -12.04 -2.29 -25.95
C ALA A 376 -10.59 -2.34 -26.43
N LEU A 377 -9.83 -3.40 -26.13
CA LEU A 377 -8.40 -3.48 -26.46
C LEU A 377 -8.10 -3.30 -27.95
N ALA A 378 -8.91 -3.92 -28.82
CA ALA A 378 -8.77 -3.81 -30.27
C ALA A 378 -9.12 -2.40 -30.77
N GLU A 379 -10.22 -1.83 -30.28
CA GLU A 379 -10.66 -0.46 -30.60
C GLU A 379 -9.59 0.57 -30.23
N ARG A 380 -8.96 0.38 -29.06
CA ARG A 380 -7.89 1.26 -28.54
C ARG A 380 -6.52 0.97 -29.16
N GLY A 381 -6.43 0.02 -30.09
CA GLY A 381 -5.20 -0.33 -30.80
C GLY A 381 -4.13 -0.96 -29.91
N ILE A 382 -4.52 -1.55 -28.77
CA ILE A 382 -3.66 -2.34 -27.90
C ILE A 382 -3.55 -3.75 -28.46
N ALA A 383 -4.68 -4.45 -28.56
CA ALA A 383 -4.79 -5.73 -29.25
C ALA A 383 -4.83 -5.51 -30.78
N LYS A 384 -4.00 -6.23 -31.53
CA LYS A 384 -3.83 -6.10 -32.98
C LYS A 384 -3.38 -7.45 -33.53
N ALA A 385 -3.65 -7.72 -34.81
CA ALA A 385 -3.02 -8.85 -35.49
C ALA A 385 -1.49 -8.70 -35.41
N TYR A 386 -0.82 -9.76 -35.00
CA TYR A 386 0.62 -9.83 -34.90
C TYR A 386 1.09 -11.20 -35.39
N ASP A 387 2.34 -11.26 -35.86
CA ASP A 387 2.89 -12.48 -36.42
C ASP A 387 3.21 -13.48 -35.30
N ASN A 388 2.38 -14.52 -35.20
CA ASN A 388 2.60 -15.68 -34.33
C ASN A 388 3.29 -16.84 -35.08
N SER A 389 3.68 -16.65 -36.36
CA SER A 389 4.16 -17.70 -37.26
C SER A 389 5.68 -17.89 -37.28
N GLU A 390 6.43 -17.01 -36.63
CA GLU A 390 7.80 -17.32 -36.25
C GLU A 390 7.80 -18.35 -35.11
N ASP A 391 8.73 -19.30 -35.16
CA ASP A 391 9.01 -20.33 -34.15
C ASP A 391 8.47 -19.97 -32.74
N GLU A 392 7.71 -20.85 -32.08
CA GLU A 392 7.07 -20.57 -30.76
C GLU A 392 8.07 -20.10 -29.68
N ALA A 393 9.38 -20.19 -29.95
CA ALA A 393 10.47 -19.64 -29.15
C ALA A 393 10.74 -18.13 -29.35
N LEU A 394 10.29 -17.49 -30.42
CA LEU A 394 10.62 -16.10 -30.76
C LEU A 394 9.59 -15.11 -30.20
N MET A 395 10.07 -14.04 -29.54
CA MET A 395 9.20 -12.99 -28.99
C MET A 395 8.47 -12.20 -30.08
N PRO A 396 7.14 -11.99 -29.97
CA PRO A 396 6.38 -11.16 -30.89
C PRO A 396 6.47 -9.65 -30.56
N ASP A 397 5.97 -8.80 -31.47
CA ASP A 397 5.62 -7.43 -31.12
C ASP A 397 4.58 -7.40 -29.98
N GLY A 398 4.73 -6.45 -29.06
CA GLY A 398 3.90 -6.34 -27.85
C GLY A 398 4.16 -7.43 -26.81
N ALA A 399 5.26 -8.20 -26.93
CA ALA A 399 5.61 -9.25 -25.99
C ALA A 399 5.49 -8.80 -24.54
N VAL A 400 4.81 -9.60 -23.73
CA VAL A 400 4.78 -9.45 -22.28
C VAL A 400 6.06 -10.08 -21.74
N ILE A 401 7.05 -9.27 -21.41
CA ILE A 401 8.34 -9.75 -20.89
C ILE A 401 8.32 -9.94 -19.38
N ILE A 402 7.36 -9.32 -18.69
CA ILE A 402 7.17 -9.43 -17.24
C ILE A 402 5.68 -9.62 -16.96
N ALA A 403 5.34 -10.66 -16.18
CA ALA A 403 4.02 -10.88 -15.63
C ALA A 403 4.14 -11.06 -14.11
N ALA A 404 3.76 -10.05 -13.32
CA ALA A 404 4.01 -10.04 -11.88
C ALA A 404 2.72 -9.96 -11.06
N ILE A 405 2.42 -11.03 -10.31
CA ILE A 405 1.44 -10.98 -9.23
C ILE A 405 2.17 -10.45 -8.00
N THR A 406 2.01 -9.16 -7.75
CA THR A 406 2.77 -8.38 -6.76
C THR A 406 1.87 -7.33 -6.09
N SER A 407 2.47 -6.48 -5.27
CA SER A 407 1.88 -5.35 -4.56
C SER A 407 0.93 -5.70 -3.42
N CYS A 408 1.02 -4.91 -2.35
CA CYS A 408 0.03 -4.87 -1.28
C CYS A 408 -1.39 -4.51 -1.78
N THR A 409 -1.54 -3.85 -2.93
CA THR A 409 -2.84 -3.49 -3.52
C THR A 409 -3.74 -4.71 -3.70
N ASN A 410 -3.18 -5.80 -4.23
CA ASN A 410 -3.94 -6.96 -4.65
C ASN A 410 -3.61 -8.23 -3.84
N THR A 411 -2.39 -8.35 -3.31
CA THR A 411 -1.99 -9.53 -2.54
C THR A 411 -2.49 -9.54 -1.10
N SER A 412 -2.99 -8.40 -0.59
CA SER A 412 -3.71 -8.31 0.69
C SER A 412 -5.19 -8.72 0.58
N ASN A 413 -5.69 -9.00 -0.63
CA ASN A 413 -7.04 -9.48 -0.86
C ASN A 413 -7.00 -10.97 -1.22
N PRO A 414 -7.32 -11.89 -0.28
CA PRO A 414 -7.30 -13.32 -0.55
C PRO A 414 -8.16 -13.75 -1.73
N ARG A 415 -9.29 -13.05 -2.01
CA ARG A 415 -10.14 -13.34 -3.18
C ARG A 415 -9.36 -13.20 -4.48
N ASN A 416 -8.57 -12.13 -4.63
CA ASN A 416 -7.79 -11.88 -5.85
C ASN A 416 -6.66 -12.91 -6.03
N VAL A 417 -5.99 -13.28 -4.93
CA VAL A 417 -4.90 -14.27 -4.96
C VAL A 417 -5.45 -15.67 -5.24
N ILE A 418 -6.55 -16.07 -4.60
CA ILE A 418 -7.24 -17.35 -4.86
C ILE A 418 -7.79 -17.41 -6.28
N ALA A 419 -8.33 -16.31 -6.82
CA ALA A 419 -8.76 -16.26 -8.21
C ALA A 419 -7.60 -16.52 -9.19
N ALA A 420 -6.40 -15.99 -8.92
CA ALA A 420 -5.22 -16.30 -9.72
C ALA A 420 -4.80 -17.78 -9.60
N GLY A 421 -4.82 -18.34 -8.38
CA GLY A 421 -4.55 -19.76 -8.17
C GLY A 421 -5.54 -20.68 -8.89
N LEU A 422 -6.83 -20.33 -8.88
CA LEU A 422 -7.86 -21.08 -9.60
C LEU A 422 -7.72 -20.96 -11.11
N LEU A 423 -7.39 -19.78 -11.63
CA LEU A 423 -7.08 -19.60 -13.04
C LEU A 423 -5.88 -20.46 -13.46
N ALA A 424 -4.83 -20.50 -12.63
CA ALA A 424 -3.66 -21.36 -12.88
C ALA A 424 -4.04 -22.85 -12.89
N ARG A 425 -4.82 -23.30 -11.91
CA ARG A 425 -5.36 -24.67 -11.86
C ARG A 425 -6.15 -25.04 -13.10
N ASN A 426 -7.05 -24.15 -13.54
CA ASN A 426 -7.90 -24.39 -14.71
C ASN A 426 -7.05 -24.42 -16.00
N ALA A 427 -6.07 -23.53 -16.12
CA ALA A 427 -5.13 -23.51 -17.23
C ALA A 427 -4.29 -24.80 -17.31
N ASN A 428 -3.72 -25.24 -16.18
CA ASN A 428 -2.91 -26.47 -16.10
C ASN A 428 -3.74 -27.72 -16.47
N ARG A 429 -4.98 -27.82 -16.00
CA ARG A 429 -5.90 -28.93 -16.34
C ARG A 429 -6.16 -29.05 -17.84
N LEU A 430 -6.20 -27.92 -18.54
CA LEU A 430 -6.40 -27.86 -19.99
C LEU A 430 -5.08 -27.88 -20.78
N GLY A 431 -3.93 -28.00 -20.12
CA GLY A 431 -2.62 -28.11 -20.76
C GLY A 431 -2.00 -26.79 -21.22
N LEU A 432 -2.58 -25.65 -20.84
CA LEU A 432 -2.00 -24.34 -21.13
C LEU A 432 -0.72 -24.10 -20.33
N LYS A 433 0.21 -23.34 -20.92
CA LYS A 433 1.47 -22.94 -20.30
C LYS A 433 1.74 -21.46 -20.55
N ARG A 434 2.49 -20.84 -19.64
CA ARG A 434 3.09 -19.53 -19.86
C ARG A 434 4.05 -19.57 -21.07
N LYS A 435 4.09 -18.51 -21.88
CA LYS A 435 5.09 -18.37 -22.96
C LYS A 435 6.51 -18.19 -22.42
N PRO A 436 7.54 -18.82 -23.00
CA PRO A 436 8.86 -18.97 -22.38
C PRO A 436 9.55 -17.64 -22.03
N TRP A 437 9.37 -16.61 -22.85
CA TRP A 437 9.97 -15.27 -22.64
C TRP A 437 9.38 -14.45 -21.49
N VAL A 438 8.26 -14.88 -20.90
CA VAL A 438 7.56 -14.10 -19.87
C VAL A 438 8.21 -14.31 -18.50
N LYS A 439 8.98 -13.35 -17.98
CA LYS A 439 9.46 -13.41 -16.60
C LYS A 439 8.28 -13.29 -15.62
N SER A 440 7.85 -14.41 -15.05
CA SER A 440 6.72 -14.49 -14.12
C SER A 440 7.18 -14.46 -12.67
N SER A 441 6.36 -13.89 -11.80
CA SER A 441 6.66 -13.81 -10.36
C SER A 441 5.40 -13.71 -9.51
N PHE A 442 5.42 -14.34 -8.35
CA PHE A 442 4.45 -14.12 -7.29
C PHE A 442 5.16 -13.60 -6.04
N ALA A 443 4.84 -12.36 -5.63
CA ALA A 443 5.39 -11.70 -4.45
C ALA A 443 4.26 -11.29 -3.50
N PRO A 444 3.78 -12.20 -2.63
CA PRO A 444 2.74 -11.87 -1.67
C PRO A 444 3.24 -10.89 -0.60
N GLY A 445 2.39 -9.96 -0.16
CA GLY A 445 2.75 -9.03 0.91
C GLY A 445 2.65 -9.61 2.33
N SER A 446 2.37 -10.90 2.48
CA SER A 446 2.39 -11.61 3.77
C SER A 446 2.66 -13.10 3.57
N LYS A 447 3.31 -13.72 4.56
CA LYS A 447 3.51 -15.18 4.61
C LYS A 447 2.20 -15.96 4.75
N VAL A 448 1.12 -15.32 5.19
CA VAL A 448 -0.21 -15.94 5.29
C VAL A 448 -0.69 -16.45 3.92
N ALA A 449 -0.31 -15.75 2.83
CA ALA A 449 -0.66 -16.16 1.47
C ALA A 449 -0.21 -17.56 1.10
N LYS A 450 1.00 -17.94 1.55
CA LYS A 450 1.51 -19.29 1.36
C LYS A 450 0.61 -20.33 2.02
N LEU A 451 0.24 -20.10 3.29
CA LEU A 451 -0.50 -21.06 4.10
C LEU A 451 -1.88 -21.39 3.51
N TYR A 452 -2.67 -20.38 3.14
CA TYR A 452 -4.00 -20.64 2.58
C TYR A 452 -3.94 -21.19 1.14
N LEU A 453 -2.90 -20.87 0.35
CA LEU A 453 -2.74 -21.43 -0.99
C LEU A 453 -2.29 -22.89 -0.95
N GLU A 454 -1.43 -23.26 0.00
CA GLU A 454 -1.06 -24.66 0.26
C GLU A 454 -2.29 -25.46 0.72
N GLU A 455 -3.06 -24.92 1.67
CA GLU A 455 -4.27 -25.56 2.17
C GLU A 455 -5.35 -25.72 1.09
N ALA A 456 -5.46 -24.75 0.17
CA ALA A 456 -6.36 -24.83 -0.98
C ALA A 456 -5.85 -25.73 -2.12
N GLY A 457 -4.60 -26.21 -2.05
CA GLY A 457 -3.95 -26.95 -3.15
C GLY A 457 -3.70 -26.10 -4.39
N LEU A 458 -3.68 -24.77 -4.26
CA LEU A 458 -3.52 -23.82 -5.37
C LEU A 458 -2.07 -23.33 -5.53
N LEU A 459 -1.22 -23.42 -4.50
CA LEU A 459 0.17 -22.97 -4.61
C LEU A 459 0.93 -23.74 -5.68
N THR A 460 0.81 -25.07 -5.69
CA THR A 460 1.46 -25.93 -6.69
C THR A 460 0.97 -25.64 -8.11
N GLU A 461 -0.30 -25.29 -8.28
CA GLU A 461 -0.85 -24.91 -9.59
C GLU A 461 -0.25 -23.58 -10.07
N MET A 462 -0.06 -22.62 -9.17
CA MET A 462 0.63 -21.36 -9.47
C MET A 462 2.10 -21.60 -9.83
N GLU A 463 2.81 -22.41 -9.05
CA GLU A 463 4.21 -22.79 -9.30
C GLU A 463 4.38 -23.47 -10.66
N GLN A 464 3.50 -24.41 -11.00
CA GLN A 464 3.50 -25.08 -12.31
C GLN A 464 3.31 -24.11 -13.48
N LEU A 465 2.52 -23.05 -13.30
CA LEU A 465 2.36 -21.98 -14.30
C LEU A 465 3.52 -20.96 -14.33
N GLY A 466 4.48 -21.07 -13.39
CA GLY A 466 5.64 -20.18 -13.26
C GLY A 466 5.49 -19.04 -12.25
N PHE A 467 4.43 -19.06 -11.45
CA PHE A 467 4.14 -18.08 -10.39
C PHE A 467 4.53 -18.60 -9.00
N GLY A 468 5.71 -19.19 -8.88
CA GLY A 468 6.31 -19.52 -7.58
C GLY A 468 6.64 -18.25 -6.76
N ILE A 469 6.70 -18.42 -5.45
CA ILE A 469 6.98 -17.31 -4.52
C ILE A 469 8.43 -16.84 -4.72
N VAL A 470 8.60 -15.59 -5.12
CA VAL A 470 9.93 -14.98 -5.35
C VAL A 470 10.43 -14.14 -4.17
N GLY A 471 9.52 -13.73 -3.27
CA GLY A 471 9.79 -12.77 -2.21
C GLY A 471 8.53 -12.37 -1.44
N TYR A 472 8.69 -11.97 -0.18
CA TYR A 472 7.65 -11.31 0.61
C TYR A 472 8.01 -9.82 0.74
N ALA A 473 7.89 -9.08 -0.37
CA ALA A 473 8.43 -7.74 -0.57
C ALA A 473 7.76 -7.02 -1.76
N CYS A 474 7.98 -5.71 -1.91
CA CYS A 474 7.40 -4.88 -2.97
C CYS A 474 7.81 -5.32 -4.38
N THR A 475 9.07 -5.73 -4.58
CA THR A 475 9.58 -6.34 -5.81
C THR A 475 9.23 -5.57 -7.10
N THR A 476 8.59 -6.20 -8.08
CA THR A 476 8.23 -5.57 -9.35
C THR A 476 7.35 -4.31 -9.17
N CYS A 477 6.56 -4.21 -8.09
CA CYS A 477 5.71 -3.04 -7.84
C CYS A 477 6.50 -1.73 -7.66
N ASN A 478 7.70 -1.79 -7.08
CA ASN A 478 8.56 -0.62 -6.89
C ASN A 478 9.69 -0.53 -7.93
N GLY A 479 9.64 -1.36 -8.99
CA GLY A 479 10.66 -1.42 -10.05
C GLY A 479 11.80 -2.40 -9.78
N MET A 480 11.76 -3.15 -8.67
CA MET A 480 12.77 -4.16 -8.33
C MET A 480 12.47 -5.51 -9.04
N SER A 481 12.27 -5.44 -10.36
CA SER A 481 11.94 -6.59 -11.22
C SER A 481 13.13 -7.50 -11.56
N GLY A 482 14.36 -7.11 -11.17
CA GLY A 482 15.62 -7.82 -11.45
C GLY A 482 15.97 -7.93 -12.94
N ALA A 483 17.10 -8.56 -13.25
CA ALA A 483 17.57 -8.70 -14.64
C ALA A 483 16.72 -9.68 -15.46
N LEU A 484 16.55 -9.43 -16.76
CA LEU A 484 15.99 -10.42 -17.69
C LEU A 484 17.02 -11.50 -18.01
N ASP A 485 16.55 -12.61 -18.57
CA ASP A 485 17.44 -13.59 -19.19
C ASP A 485 18.27 -12.89 -20.28
N PRO A 486 19.60 -13.09 -20.34
CA PRO A 486 20.46 -12.47 -21.33
C PRO A 486 20.02 -12.72 -22.78
N GLU A 487 19.46 -13.89 -23.10
CA GLU A 487 18.98 -14.21 -24.45
C GLU A 487 17.72 -13.41 -24.80
N ILE A 488 16.79 -13.30 -23.84
CA ILE A 488 15.59 -12.45 -23.98
C ILE A 488 16.01 -11.00 -24.17
N GLN A 489 16.92 -10.50 -23.32
CA GLN A 489 17.41 -9.13 -23.41
C GLN A 489 18.08 -8.85 -24.75
N GLN A 490 18.95 -9.75 -25.22
CA GLN A 490 19.63 -9.62 -26.51
C GLN A 490 18.61 -9.59 -27.66
N GLN A 491 17.60 -10.45 -27.62
CA GLN A 491 16.55 -10.47 -28.62
C GLN A 491 15.74 -9.16 -28.66
N LEU A 492 15.44 -8.54 -27.51
CA LEU A 492 14.76 -7.24 -27.46
C LEU A 492 15.59 -6.15 -28.13
N ILE A 493 16.90 -6.16 -27.93
CA ILE A 493 17.83 -5.17 -28.48
C ILE A 493 17.99 -5.37 -29.99
N ASP A 494 18.30 -6.59 -30.43
CA ASP A 494 18.63 -6.88 -31.83
C ASP A 494 17.45 -6.67 -32.78
N ARG A 495 16.23 -6.90 -32.28
CA ARG A 495 15.00 -6.80 -33.07
C ARG A 495 14.23 -5.50 -32.83
N ASP A 496 14.70 -4.64 -31.93
CA ASP A 496 14.00 -3.43 -31.46
C ASP A 496 12.51 -3.67 -31.14
N LEU A 497 12.22 -4.76 -30.42
CA LEU A 497 10.84 -5.16 -30.17
C LEU A 497 10.12 -4.14 -29.28
N TYR A 498 8.83 -3.98 -29.54
CA TYR A 498 7.94 -3.30 -28.62
C TYR A 498 7.54 -4.26 -27.50
N SER A 499 8.11 -4.11 -26.31
CA SER A 499 7.92 -4.99 -25.15
C SER A 499 7.11 -4.34 -24.04
N THR A 500 6.42 -5.16 -23.26
CA THR A 500 5.46 -4.72 -22.24
C THR A 500 5.61 -5.49 -20.93
N ALA A 501 5.09 -4.91 -19.84
CA ALA A 501 4.91 -5.58 -18.56
C ALA A 501 3.44 -5.56 -18.15
N VAL A 502 2.97 -6.63 -17.51
CA VAL A 502 1.64 -6.70 -16.90
C VAL A 502 1.81 -7.05 -15.42
N LEU A 503 1.24 -6.25 -14.53
CA LEU A 503 1.40 -6.45 -13.09
C LEU A 503 0.14 -6.12 -12.30
N SER A 504 -0.03 -6.76 -11.15
CA SER A 504 -1.09 -6.42 -10.19
C SER A 504 -0.68 -5.31 -9.22
N GLY A 505 0.13 -4.36 -9.71
CA GLY A 505 0.55 -3.17 -8.97
C GLY A 505 -0.47 -2.04 -9.00
N ASN A 506 -0.03 -0.85 -8.59
CA ASN A 506 -0.80 0.40 -8.60
C ASN A 506 -0.19 1.49 -9.50
N ARG A 507 1.09 1.38 -9.89
CA ARG A 507 1.78 2.32 -10.77
C ARG A 507 2.38 1.61 -11.97
N ASN A 508 2.32 2.26 -13.13
CA ASN A 508 2.82 1.74 -14.39
C ASN A 508 3.55 2.80 -15.23
N PHE A 509 3.99 3.93 -14.65
CA PHE A 509 4.71 4.99 -15.38
C PHE A 509 5.91 4.48 -16.17
N ASP A 510 6.27 5.18 -17.25
CA ASP A 510 7.39 4.82 -18.12
C ASP A 510 8.70 4.63 -17.33
N GLY A 511 9.41 3.54 -17.60
CA GLY A 511 10.67 3.20 -16.93
C GLY A 511 10.56 2.79 -15.46
N ARG A 512 9.36 2.80 -14.86
CA ARG A 512 9.15 2.42 -13.45
C ARG A 512 9.32 0.92 -13.22
N ILE A 513 8.80 0.09 -14.13
CA ILE A 513 8.70 -1.37 -13.91
C ILE A 513 9.99 -2.09 -14.28
N HIS A 514 10.49 -1.87 -15.50
CA HIS A 514 11.72 -2.47 -15.99
C HIS A 514 12.28 -1.62 -17.15
N PRO A 515 13.61 -1.40 -17.26
CA PRO A 515 14.20 -0.59 -18.34
C PRO A 515 13.82 -1.03 -19.76
N TYR A 516 13.79 -2.34 -20.01
CA TYR A 516 13.34 -2.92 -21.30
C TYR A 516 11.83 -3.10 -21.46
N ALA A 517 10.97 -2.61 -20.55
CA ALA A 517 9.53 -2.62 -20.76
C ALA A 517 9.09 -1.22 -21.25
N LYS A 518 8.79 -1.08 -22.54
CA LYS A 518 8.42 0.21 -23.15
C LYS A 518 7.08 0.73 -22.61
N GLN A 519 6.15 -0.15 -22.24
CA GLN A 519 4.90 0.19 -21.55
C GLN A 519 4.57 -0.84 -20.47
N ALA A 520 3.80 -0.42 -19.46
CA ALA A 520 3.29 -1.31 -18.43
C ALA A 520 1.77 -1.17 -18.25
N PHE A 521 1.13 -2.28 -17.90
CA PHE A 521 -0.31 -2.36 -17.68
C PHE A 521 -0.62 -2.92 -16.30
N LEU A 522 -1.56 -2.27 -15.61
CA LEU A 522 -2.12 -2.76 -14.35
C LEU A 522 -3.29 -3.69 -14.64
N ALA A 523 -3.34 -4.83 -13.95
CA ALA A 523 -4.37 -5.84 -14.14
C ALA A 523 -4.61 -6.62 -12.84
N SER A 524 -5.78 -7.27 -12.72
CA SER A 524 -6.04 -8.19 -11.60
C SER A 524 -5.08 -9.39 -11.64
N PRO A 525 -4.72 -9.99 -10.49
CA PRO A 525 -3.89 -11.19 -10.44
C PRO A 525 -4.26 -12.32 -11.44
N PRO A 526 -5.54 -12.73 -11.59
CA PRO A 526 -5.90 -13.72 -12.61
C PRO A 526 -5.61 -13.22 -14.04
N LEU A 527 -5.84 -11.94 -14.33
CA LEU A 527 -5.58 -11.39 -15.65
C LEU A 527 -4.08 -11.29 -15.96
N VAL A 528 -3.23 -11.02 -14.95
CA VAL A 528 -1.76 -11.12 -15.07
C VAL A 528 -1.35 -12.54 -15.50
N ALA A 529 -1.89 -13.57 -14.84
CA ALA A 529 -1.62 -14.96 -15.20
C ALA A 529 -2.12 -15.31 -16.60
N ALA A 530 -3.30 -14.80 -17.01
CA ALA A 530 -3.81 -14.97 -18.37
C ALA A 530 -2.90 -14.34 -19.44
N TYR A 531 -2.37 -13.13 -19.21
CA TYR A 531 -1.41 -12.49 -20.12
C TYR A 531 -0.05 -13.19 -20.14
N ALA A 532 0.32 -13.90 -19.08
CA ALA A 532 1.51 -14.75 -19.10
C ALA A 532 1.34 -15.95 -20.04
N ILE A 533 0.12 -16.51 -20.14
CA ILE A 533 -0.23 -17.57 -21.09
C ILE A 533 -0.29 -17.01 -22.52
N ALA A 534 -0.93 -15.84 -22.71
CA ALA A 534 -1.02 -15.19 -24.02
C ALA A 534 0.36 -14.73 -24.55
N GLY A 535 1.21 -14.20 -23.67
CA GLY A 535 2.58 -13.78 -23.96
C GLY A 535 2.74 -12.47 -24.74
N SER A 536 1.65 -11.81 -25.14
CA SER A 536 1.67 -10.50 -25.80
C SER A 536 0.45 -9.65 -25.44
N MET A 537 0.64 -8.33 -25.34
CA MET A 537 -0.45 -7.35 -25.24
C MET A 537 -1.18 -7.13 -26.57
N ARG A 538 -0.68 -7.70 -27.68
CA ARG A 538 -1.38 -7.70 -28.98
C ARG A 538 -2.53 -8.70 -29.03
N PHE A 539 -2.55 -9.66 -28.11
CA PHE A 539 -3.61 -10.66 -27.96
C PHE A 539 -4.91 -10.01 -27.45
N ASP A 540 -6.04 -10.24 -28.12
CA ASP A 540 -7.36 -9.86 -27.61
C ASP A 540 -7.79 -10.89 -26.56
N ILE A 541 -7.51 -10.58 -25.28
CA ILE A 541 -7.70 -11.51 -24.16
C ILE A 541 -9.14 -12.01 -24.01
N GLU A 542 -10.13 -11.30 -24.55
CA GLU A 542 -11.54 -11.72 -24.51
C GLU A 542 -11.94 -12.63 -25.69
N LYS A 543 -11.26 -12.51 -26.84
CA LYS A 543 -11.71 -13.10 -28.11
C LYS A 543 -10.72 -14.01 -28.81
N ASP A 544 -9.47 -14.02 -28.42
CA ASP A 544 -8.47 -14.89 -29.02
C ASP A 544 -8.42 -16.24 -28.30
N ILE A 545 -7.77 -17.22 -28.93
CA ILE A 545 -7.64 -18.59 -28.44
C ILE A 545 -6.30 -18.70 -27.71
N LEU A 546 -6.32 -19.04 -26.42
CA LEU A 546 -5.11 -19.19 -25.59
C LEU A 546 -4.32 -20.46 -25.95
N GLY A 547 -5.00 -21.48 -26.46
CA GLY A 547 -4.45 -22.75 -26.88
C GLY A 547 -5.56 -23.75 -27.17
N GLN A 548 -5.19 -25.01 -27.40
CA GLN A 548 -6.14 -26.10 -27.59
C GLN A 548 -5.95 -27.15 -26.49
N ASP A 549 -7.05 -27.76 -26.04
CA ASP A 549 -6.99 -28.85 -25.07
C ASP A 549 -6.51 -30.17 -25.71
N GLN A 550 -6.42 -31.23 -24.90
CA GLN A 550 -5.99 -32.55 -25.37
C GLN A 550 -6.92 -33.17 -26.44
N GLN A 551 -8.14 -32.64 -26.58
CA GLN A 551 -9.14 -33.06 -27.55
C GLN A 551 -9.20 -32.13 -28.79
N GLY A 552 -8.38 -31.08 -28.83
CA GLY A 552 -8.33 -30.09 -29.91
C GLY A 552 -9.39 -28.99 -29.82
N ASN A 553 -10.09 -28.84 -28.68
CA ASN A 553 -11.03 -27.73 -28.50
C ASN A 553 -10.29 -26.44 -28.17
N ASP A 554 -10.75 -25.33 -28.75
CA ASP A 554 -10.23 -24.01 -28.46
C ASP A 554 -10.49 -23.61 -27.00
N ILE A 555 -9.43 -23.18 -26.32
CA ILE A 555 -9.50 -22.67 -24.95
C ILE A 555 -9.41 -21.15 -24.97
N ARG A 556 -10.36 -20.48 -24.32
CA ARG A 556 -10.45 -19.02 -24.21
C ARG A 556 -10.44 -18.61 -22.74
N LEU A 557 -10.30 -17.31 -22.48
CA LEU A 557 -10.26 -16.79 -21.11
C LEU A 557 -11.47 -17.24 -20.28
N LYS A 558 -12.68 -17.19 -20.86
CA LYS A 558 -13.93 -17.60 -20.20
C LYS A 558 -13.92 -19.05 -19.72
N ASP A 559 -13.14 -19.93 -20.36
CA ASP A 559 -13.12 -21.37 -20.07
C ASP A 559 -12.22 -21.68 -18.86
N ILE A 560 -11.31 -20.76 -18.52
CA ILE A 560 -10.40 -20.87 -17.37
C ILE A 560 -10.70 -19.87 -16.24
N TRP A 561 -11.58 -18.89 -16.48
CA TRP A 561 -11.93 -17.88 -15.49
C TRP A 561 -12.76 -18.48 -14.36
N PRO A 562 -12.35 -18.34 -13.09
CA PRO A 562 -13.08 -18.90 -11.96
C PRO A 562 -14.41 -18.18 -11.69
N SER A 563 -15.39 -18.91 -11.14
CA SER A 563 -16.65 -18.31 -10.71
C SER A 563 -16.52 -17.67 -9.32
N ASP A 564 -17.37 -16.69 -9.03
CA ASP A 564 -17.39 -16.00 -7.74
C ASP A 564 -17.77 -16.94 -6.59
N GLU A 565 -18.65 -17.92 -6.85
CA GLU A 565 -19.07 -18.94 -5.90
C GLU A 565 -17.89 -19.84 -5.51
N GLU A 566 -17.10 -20.29 -6.49
CA GLU A 566 -15.92 -21.12 -6.23
C GLU A 566 -14.87 -20.35 -5.43
N ILE A 567 -14.58 -19.10 -5.80
CA ILE A 567 -13.64 -18.25 -5.05
C ILE A 567 -14.12 -18.09 -3.60
N SER A 568 -15.41 -17.78 -3.41
CA SER A 568 -15.98 -17.55 -2.07
C SER A 568 -15.93 -18.81 -1.21
N ALA A 569 -16.22 -19.97 -1.78
CA ALA A 569 -16.15 -21.24 -1.08
C ALA A 569 -14.73 -21.56 -0.59
N ILE A 570 -13.72 -21.36 -1.45
CA ILE A 570 -12.32 -21.61 -1.08
C ILE A 570 -11.82 -20.60 -0.05
N VAL A 571 -12.17 -19.31 -0.19
CA VAL A 571 -11.81 -18.30 0.82
C VAL A 571 -12.37 -18.69 2.19
N ALA A 572 -13.65 -19.04 2.27
CA ALA A 572 -14.29 -19.43 3.52
C ALA A 572 -13.71 -20.72 4.11
N GLN A 573 -13.26 -21.66 3.26
CA GLN A 573 -12.71 -22.94 3.70
C GLN A 573 -11.24 -22.86 4.13
N CYS A 574 -10.43 -22.04 3.45
CA CYS A 574 -8.97 -22.11 3.51
C CYS A 574 -8.29 -20.88 4.12
N VAL A 575 -8.97 -19.73 4.26
CA VAL A 575 -8.40 -18.54 4.91
C VAL A 575 -8.86 -18.50 6.35
N LYS A 576 -7.94 -18.69 7.30
CA LYS A 576 -8.27 -18.97 8.71
C LYS A 576 -7.50 -18.12 9.71
N PRO A 577 -8.11 -17.72 10.84
CA PRO A 577 -7.43 -16.97 11.90
C PRO A 577 -6.14 -17.61 12.41
N GLU A 578 -6.06 -18.94 12.44
CA GLU A 578 -4.90 -19.69 12.92
C GLU A 578 -3.66 -19.42 12.05
N GLN A 579 -3.83 -19.23 10.74
CA GLN A 579 -2.74 -18.92 9.82
C GLN A 579 -2.15 -17.54 10.10
N PHE A 580 -3.00 -16.54 10.37
CA PHE A 580 -2.56 -15.21 10.77
C PHE A 580 -1.81 -15.25 12.10
N LYS A 581 -2.34 -15.96 13.09
CA LYS A 581 -1.67 -16.14 14.39
C LYS A 581 -0.30 -16.83 14.24
N GLN A 582 -0.22 -17.88 13.42
CA GLN A 582 1.02 -18.60 13.14
C GLN A 582 2.12 -17.70 12.57
N ILE A 583 1.76 -16.72 11.73
CA ILE A 583 2.71 -15.79 11.12
C ILE A 583 3.01 -14.60 12.03
N TYR A 584 1.97 -13.99 12.61
CA TYR A 584 2.10 -12.68 13.24
C TYR A 584 2.43 -12.72 14.73
N ILE A 585 2.11 -13.79 15.45
CA ILE A 585 2.55 -13.89 16.86
C ILE A 585 4.08 -13.94 16.93
N PRO A 586 4.79 -14.84 16.20
CA PRO A 586 6.25 -14.88 16.25
C PRO A 586 6.92 -13.65 15.63
N MET A 587 6.30 -13.03 14.62
CA MET A 587 6.87 -11.85 13.95
C MET A 587 6.96 -10.63 14.88
N PHE A 588 6.02 -10.49 15.81
CA PHE A 588 5.96 -9.38 16.78
C PHE A 588 6.43 -9.77 18.19
N ASP A 589 6.80 -11.04 18.41
CA ASP A 589 7.47 -11.49 19.63
C ASP A 589 8.98 -11.23 19.53
N LEU A 590 9.36 -9.96 19.69
CA LEU A 590 10.74 -9.51 19.57
C LEU A 590 11.64 -9.96 20.74
N GLY A 591 11.09 -10.61 21.77
CA GLY A 591 11.81 -11.04 22.96
C GLY A 591 12.49 -9.89 23.73
N THR A 592 13.45 -10.25 24.60
CA THR A 592 14.30 -9.25 25.27
C THR A 592 15.44 -8.85 24.34
N ILE A 593 15.36 -7.66 23.75
CA ILE A 593 16.43 -7.08 22.95
C ILE A 593 17.46 -6.41 23.88
N GLU A 594 18.74 -6.75 23.75
CA GLU A 594 19.83 -6.04 24.44
C GLU A 594 19.95 -4.63 23.87
N LYS A 595 19.80 -3.61 24.74
CA LYS A 595 19.94 -2.21 24.34
C LYS A 595 21.37 -1.94 23.88
N SER A 596 21.50 -1.07 22.87
CA SER A 596 22.82 -0.65 22.39
C SER A 596 23.65 -0.03 23.51
N SER A 597 24.95 -0.30 23.54
CA SER A 597 25.87 0.29 24.52
C SER A 597 26.06 1.79 24.34
N SER A 598 25.72 2.33 23.17
CA SER A 598 25.79 3.75 22.83
C SER A 598 24.52 4.19 22.10
N PRO A 599 23.95 5.37 22.44
CA PRO A 599 22.88 5.97 21.65
C PRO A 599 23.37 6.52 20.29
N LEU A 600 24.69 6.64 20.09
CA LEU A 600 25.30 7.13 18.85
C LEU A 600 25.60 5.97 17.88
N TYR A 601 25.41 6.21 16.59
CA TYR A 601 25.75 5.23 15.56
C TYR A 601 27.25 5.27 15.25
N ASN A 602 27.88 4.10 15.17
CA ASN A 602 29.28 3.99 14.75
C ASN A 602 29.38 4.03 13.22
N TRP A 603 29.46 5.24 12.65
CA TRP A 603 29.52 5.44 11.20
C TRP A 603 30.70 4.69 10.56
N ARG A 604 30.39 3.81 9.60
CA ARG A 604 31.40 3.02 8.87
C ARG A 604 32.18 3.95 7.90
N PRO A 605 33.52 4.09 8.00
CA PRO A 605 34.26 5.09 7.21
C PRO A 605 34.26 4.82 5.68
N ASN A 606 34.16 3.56 5.27
CA ASN A 606 34.21 3.16 3.86
C ASN A 606 32.82 2.88 3.25
N THR A 607 31.73 3.28 3.92
CA THR A 607 30.38 3.06 3.39
C THR A 607 30.05 4.05 2.26
N THR A 608 29.39 3.51 1.22
CA THR A 608 28.73 4.29 0.18
C THR A 608 27.22 4.40 0.40
N TYR A 609 26.68 3.78 1.45
CA TYR A 609 25.24 3.72 1.74
C TYR A 609 24.81 4.61 2.91
N ILE A 610 25.48 4.54 4.07
CA ILE A 610 25.01 5.16 5.33
C ILE A 610 25.99 6.23 5.80
N ARG A 611 25.69 7.51 5.54
CA ARG A 611 26.57 8.64 5.91
C ARG A 611 25.87 9.59 6.86
N ARG A 612 26.63 10.17 7.80
CA ARG A 612 26.15 11.24 8.68
C ARG A 612 25.69 12.41 7.79
N PRO A 613 24.42 12.84 7.88
CA PRO A 613 23.94 13.96 7.09
C PRO A 613 24.67 15.26 7.46
N PRO A 614 24.98 16.14 6.48
CA PRO A 614 25.73 17.37 6.72
C PRO A 614 24.86 18.52 7.27
N TYR A 615 23.59 18.27 7.60
CA TYR A 615 22.59 19.31 7.86
C TYR A 615 22.89 20.19 9.06
N TRP A 616 23.58 19.65 10.06
CA TRP A 616 23.87 20.34 11.32
C TRP A 616 25.25 21.01 11.35
N GLU A 617 25.92 21.10 10.20
CA GLU A 617 27.27 21.67 10.07
C GLU A 617 27.32 22.79 9.01
N GLY A 618 28.32 23.67 9.15
CA GLY A 618 28.70 24.64 8.12
C GLY A 618 27.60 25.62 7.73
N ALA A 619 27.52 25.93 6.42
CA ALA A 619 26.62 26.95 5.88
C ALA A 619 25.13 26.57 5.99
N LEU A 620 24.79 25.28 6.13
CA LEU A 620 23.40 24.80 6.22
C LEU A 620 22.76 25.12 7.58
N ALA A 621 23.57 25.29 8.62
CA ALA A 621 23.13 25.70 9.95
C ALA A 621 23.20 27.24 10.17
N GLY A 622 23.66 28.00 9.17
CA GLY A 622 23.87 29.44 9.27
C GLY A 622 22.67 30.31 8.87
N GLU A 623 22.81 31.63 8.99
CA GLU A 623 21.79 32.58 8.57
C GLU A 623 21.59 32.54 7.03
N ARG A 624 20.32 32.53 6.60
CA ARG A 624 19.97 32.47 5.16
C ARG A 624 20.24 33.81 4.49
N THR A 625 21.14 33.85 3.51
CA THR A 625 21.63 35.10 2.87
C THR A 625 21.31 35.20 1.38
N LEU A 626 20.28 34.51 0.90
CA LEU A 626 19.95 34.37 -0.53
C LEU A 626 19.87 35.74 -1.26
N LYS A 627 20.79 36.00 -2.20
CA LYS A 627 20.82 37.18 -3.08
C LYS A 627 21.27 36.76 -4.49
N GLY A 628 20.66 37.33 -5.53
CA GLY A 628 21.09 37.13 -6.93
C GLY A 628 20.95 35.70 -7.48
N MET A 629 19.95 34.93 -7.02
CA MET A 629 19.76 33.54 -7.43
C MET A 629 19.46 33.40 -8.93
N ARG A 630 20.02 32.34 -9.55
CA ARG A 630 19.72 31.94 -10.93
C ARG A 630 18.89 30.65 -10.93
N PRO A 631 17.95 30.47 -11.88
CA PRO A 631 17.23 29.20 -12.00
C PRO A 631 18.18 28.07 -12.39
N LEU A 632 18.14 26.95 -11.67
CA LEU A 632 18.90 25.73 -11.99
C LEU A 632 18.26 24.97 -13.16
N ALA A 633 16.93 24.93 -13.21
CA ALA A 633 16.14 24.30 -14.26
C ALA A 633 14.82 25.07 -14.48
N ILE A 634 14.29 25.00 -15.69
CA ILE A 634 12.94 25.45 -16.04
C ILE A 634 12.19 24.21 -16.51
N LEU A 635 11.21 23.76 -15.74
CA LEU A 635 10.49 22.51 -15.97
C LEU A 635 9.07 22.79 -16.46
N GLY A 636 8.51 21.85 -17.22
CA GLY A 636 7.10 21.87 -17.63
C GLY A 636 6.17 21.27 -16.58
N ASP A 637 4.96 20.91 -16.99
CA ASP A 637 3.97 20.25 -16.14
C ASP A 637 4.28 18.74 -15.95
N ASN A 638 3.62 18.12 -14.97
CA ASN A 638 3.67 16.67 -14.69
C ASN A 638 5.06 16.11 -14.34
N ILE A 639 5.92 16.94 -13.75
CA ILE A 639 7.16 16.45 -13.13
C ILE A 639 6.83 15.62 -11.90
N THR A 640 7.08 14.32 -11.98
CA THR A 640 6.91 13.39 -10.86
C THR A 640 8.14 13.37 -9.95
N THR A 641 8.00 12.82 -8.74
CA THR A 641 9.13 12.59 -7.83
C THR A 641 10.17 11.64 -8.42
N ASP A 642 9.79 10.70 -9.30
CA ASP A 642 10.75 9.84 -10.02
C ASP A 642 11.64 10.62 -11.01
N HIS A 643 11.17 11.75 -11.56
CA HIS A 643 12.02 12.64 -12.37
C HIS A 643 13.00 13.44 -11.51
N LEU A 644 12.58 13.85 -10.31
CA LEU A 644 13.39 14.64 -9.37
C LEU A 644 14.43 13.79 -8.63
N SER A 645 14.07 12.55 -8.30
CA SER A 645 14.86 11.60 -7.53
C SER A 645 14.52 10.16 -7.95
N PRO A 646 15.08 9.65 -9.06
CA PRO A 646 14.77 8.32 -9.57
C PRO A 646 15.16 7.23 -8.57
N SER A 647 14.31 6.20 -8.42
CA SER A 647 14.52 5.12 -7.46
C SER A 647 14.95 3.78 -8.07
N ASN A 648 15.27 3.75 -9.37
CA ASN A 648 15.60 2.53 -10.13
C ASN A 648 17.11 2.45 -10.43
N ALA A 649 17.50 1.62 -11.42
CA ALA A 649 18.90 1.36 -11.75
C ALA A 649 19.69 2.64 -12.07
N ILE A 650 20.88 2.77 -11.45
CA ILE A 650 21.83 3.85 -11.74
C ILE A 650 22.57 3.49 -13.03
N LEU A 651 22.43 4.35 -14.06
CA LEU A 651 23.12 4.16 -15.33
C LEU A 651 24.61 4.52 -15.18
N ALA A 652 25.49 3.72 -15.78
CA ALA A 652 26.95 3.87 -15.72
C ALA A 652 27.48 5.16 -16.38
N ASN A 653 26.63 5.90 -17.11
CA ASN A 653 26.96 7.19 -17.72
C ASN A 653 26.30 8.39 -17.01
N SER A 654 25.65 8.16 -15.86
CA SER A 654 25.06 9.21 -15.04
C SER A 654 26.10 9.82 -14.08
N ALA A 655 25.80 10.95 -13.43
CA ALA A 655 26.73 11.53 -12.45
C ALA A 655 26.96 10.65 -11.21
N ALA A 656 26.07 9.70 -10.94
CA ALA A 656 26.12 8.79 -9.80
C ALA A 656 26.71 7.42 -10.13
N GLY A 657 26.77 7.04 -11.42
CA GLY A 657 27.33 5.77 -11.90
C GLY A 657 28.76 5.96 -12.39
#